data_AF-A0A965M799-F1
#
_entry.id   AF-A0A965M799-F1
#
_cell.length_a   1.000
_cell.length_b   1.000
_cell.length_c   1.000
_cell.angle_alpha   90.00
_cell.angle_beta   90.00
_cell.angle_gamma   90.00
#
_symmetry.space_group_name_H-M   'P 1'
#
loop_
_entity.id
_entity.type
_entity.pdbx_description
1 polymer ?
#
loop_
_entity_poly.entity_id
_entity_poly.type
_entity_poly.pdbx_seq_one_letter_code
_entity_poly.pdbx_strand_id
1 'polypeptide(L)'
;MATFDDARKLDMYRFFLVAFNAAPGVTYLAELKQAVESGLTTRQIVNIFTTKPQFTSVYPTALSNREFAQKLVDRVVGTSASLNARGQAITDIVDALQSGLSRGDVIFEVFGNLARRQLDPSKSDYNAADPYLGVARKLANQVSVAVYFTEVLRGDSIFLSVLQAPVAKVNENTLVSGPEAIENVIRGFDLSRQLDMYRFFLVAFDAAPGVTYFDQLRSAVEAGLSTKQIVNIFTTKDQFLSVFPASMTAEAFAVKLVNRVVGTEATEAAKTAAVNDVVVALNAGLSRGDVIYNIFGNLASRVTDPSRAGFNPSDPYLGVARQLDNAVRVAAYFTEVMKGDTTNLLMLQSVVDRVTSVSDVSTISALESLIRRGETGRVVDGYISGATVFADADGDGVLDLGEAFTRSDSEGRFILTGAVGNLVAVGGTDLSTNLPFTGLLKAPTGSAVINPLTSLVLATAQDQSDVARATQVISTKLSLPSGINLLTFDPLSVAGNPNATEAEKIAAVSVQKAAAMITNLTIQAASGLTPTADSATRMATVAKVSEVLATQIATASTSVDLSGAETISRVLAASATALGVTASLSPFQTQLATVIGASNASIAQLPNATSNVTETLQSIAKAQIVAQAASSAIAAGMSADSIGGVVENYTGVKLAQAISSALPGTVLPGIVASITSVDLATLSSASIASLTLSQVAALSTSQVSRLSTSNIGGLSAAQIGALSTTQVASIEPIDFAQLSSEQLGGFGLIRFAALTSQQVSSLSTSNVAALALSALSEAALPGLSSSLLTSLATSQFVSLGSAQLRALAGSQIQALNLAQLQTLTQAQTAGFTSSQVGLFTTGQISAMSSSAVPGLDLSALNVQSLSAFSPAIISGLTTAQVARLSQSQFQALSTSQLRALGASQLSGLSTSNVGPLSLGVFDAGALTGITPALISSLGSASFSTLSSSQVQFLNPAQFAVIAPSAIAVLDFAGLNTSQLQALSTANTAGLQTRQLAQISAALIPAFESQDVAALSSQQLAALSSIQIGALSLSQFKAISPSGVAGFSIAGLNPTYLFELTTGQAAGLQTSQVASLNPDQIANLQIEIFGALSSQAIIGLGSAQLSSISEFSIARVASQSFSALSSLQVASLTPNQVQRMSSAQVLMLNTGNIQGLNLSRILVSRLTVLETAEIAQLTSAQIVQLTPSNITGLTSQQVAAISPDRVSAIETTDLFAMLPEQIGNFATNQLGRLTTGQVQSLSSAAVARLSVAQVASLSEDQIRG
;
A
#
# COMPACT_ATOMS: atom_id res chain seq x y z
N MET A 1 -0.41 -14.09 10.32
CA MET A 1 -0.66 -12.82 9.62
C MET A 1 -0.71 -11.62 10.57
N ALA A 2 -1.35 -11.71 11.74
CA ALA A 2 -1.35 -10.64 12.76
C ALA A 2 0.04 -10.17 13.26
N THR A 3 1.12 -10.93 13.01
CA THR A 3 2.50 -10.61 13.39
C THR A 3 3.31 -9.85 12.32
N PHE A 4 2.75 -9.65 11.13
CA PHE A 4 3.39 -8.89 10.06
C PHE A 4 3.05 -7.40 10.20
N ASP A 5 3.98 -6.49 9.88
CA ASP A 5 3.61 -5.11 9.57
C ASP A 5 2.74 -5.08 8.28
N ASP A 6 1.89 -4.07 8.15
CA ASP A 6 0.89 -4.03 7.06
C ASP A 6 1.55 -3.97 5.68
N ALA A 7 2.77 -3.43 5.57
CA ALA A 7 3.51 -3.37 4.31
C ALA A 7 4.01 -4.77 3.88
N ARG A 8 4.54 -5.56 4.81
CA ARG A 8 5.00 -6.94 4.56
C ARG A 8 3.83 -7.87 4.27
N LYS A 9 2.67 -7.69 4.92
CA LYS A 9 1.43 -8.44 4.58
C LYS A 9 1.04 -8.17 3.14
N LEU A 10 0.97 -6.89 2.78
CA LEU A 10 0.53 -6.44 1.46
C LEU A 10 1.46 -6.95 0.36
N ASP A 11 2.78 -6.90 0.60
CA ASP A 11 3.79 -7.43 -0.32
C ASP A 11 3.72 -8.97 -0.48
N MET A 12 3.33 -9.71 0.56
CA MET A 12 3.07 -11.15 0.44
C MET A 12 1.77 -11.47 -0.29
N TYR A 13 0.68 -10.75 -0.04
CA TYR A 13 -0.54 -10.92 -0.84
C TYR A 13 -0.28 -10.62 -2.32
N ARG A 14 0.46 -9.56 -2.63
CA ARG A 14 0.88 -9.22 -3.99
C ARG A 14 1.67 -10.35 -4.63
N PHE A 15 2.67 -10.89 -3.93
CA PHE A 15 3.45 -12.03 -4.43
C PHE A 15 2.57 -13.24 -4.71
N PHE A 16 1.71 -13.65 -3.78
CA PHE A 16 0.90 -14.86 -3.95
C PHE A 16 -0.16 -14.71 -5.06
N LEU A 17 -0.78 -13.54 -5.18
CA LEU A 17 -1.70 -13.24 -6.29
C LEU A 17 -0.98 -13.24 -7.64
N VAL A 18 0.22 -12.68 -7.73
CA VAL A 18 0.98 -12.63 -8.98
C VAL A 18 1.57 -14.00 -9.36
N ALA A 19 2.12 -14.73 -8.39
CA ALA A 19 2.78 -16.01 -8.62
C ALA A 19 1.81 -17.19 -8.74
N PHE A 20 0.68 -17.17 -8.04
CA PHE A 20 -0.22 -18.32 -7.95
C PHE A 20 -1.67 -18.01 -8.32
N ASN A 21 -2.02 -16.73 -8.58
CA ASN A 21 -3.40 -16.27 -8.79
C ASN A 21 -4.35 -16.71 -7.67
N ALA A 22 -3.84 -16.75 -6.43
CA ALA A 22 -4.57 -17.19 -5.26
C ALA A 22 -4.01 -16.49 -4.01
N ALA A 23 -4.86 -16.31 -2.99
CA ALA A 23 -4.39 -15.95 -1.66
C ALA A 23 -3.59 -17.12 -1.05
N PRO A 24 -2.65 -16.85 -0.12
CA PRO A 24 -1.92 -17.91 0.57
C PRO A 24 -2.91 -18.80 1.35
N GLY A 25 -3.12 -20.03 0.90
CA GLY A 25 -3.99 -20.99 1.59
C GLY A 25 -3.44 -21.41 2.96
N VAL A 26 -4.28 -22.07 3.77
CA VAL A 26 -3.94 -22.57 5.11
C VAL A 26 -2.65 -23.40 5.16
N THR A 27 -2.34 -24.14 4.09
CA THR A 27 -1.11 -24.93 3.95
C THR A 27 0.16 -24.08 3.93
N TYR A 28 0.12 -22.89 3.32
CA TYR A 28 1.27 -21.99 3.22
C TYR A 28 1.39 -21.06 4.42
N LEU A 29 0.29 -20.79 5.12
CA LEU A 29 0.27 -19.89 6.27
C LEU A 29 1.21 -20.35 7.40
N ALA A 30 1.35 -21.66 7.62
CA ALA A 30 2.24 -22.22 8.63
C ALA A 30 3.72 -22.07 8.26
N GLU A 31 4.10 -22.39 7.03
CA GLU A 31 5.47 -22.20 6.52
C GLU A 31 5.84 -20.71 6.42
N LEU A 32 4.90 -19.86 6.00
CA LEU A 32 5.07 -18.41 5.93
C LEU A 32 5.24 -17.81 7.34
N LYS A 33 4.48 -18.31 8.32
CA LYS A 33 4.61 -17.94 9.73
C LYS A 33 6.00 -18.33 10.26
N GLN A 34 6.43 -19.57 10.03
CA GLN A 34 7.74 -20.06 10.47
C GLN A 34 8.91 -19.29 9.83
N ALA A 35 8.82 -18.96 8.54
CA ALA A 35 9.83 -18.18 7.83
C ALA A 35 9.96 -16.75 8.37
N VAL A 36 8.84 -16.12 8.75
CA VAL A 36 8.83 -14.77 9.35
C VAL A 36 9.30 -14.77 10.79
N GLU A 37 8.90 -15.77 11.59
CA GLU A 37 9.39 -15.94 12.96
C GLU A 37 10.90 -16.21 13.00
N SER A 38 11.47 -16.74 11.91
CA SER A 38 12.92 -16.94 11.73
C SER A 38 13.66 -15.68 11.25
N GLY A 39 12.98 -14.53 11.12
CA GLY A 39 13.59 -13.25 10.73
C GLY A 39 13.95 -13.11 9.25
N LEU A 40 13.47 -14.01 8.38
CA LEU A 40 13.76 -13.93 6.95
C LEU A 40 13.11 -12.70 6.32
N THR A 41 13.83 -12.06 5.39
CA THR A 41 13.31 -10.93 4.62
C THR A 41 12.22 -11.38 3.65
N THR A 42 11.30 -10.48 3.32
CA THR A 42 10.23 -10.69 2.33
C THR A 42 10.76 -11.24 1.00
N ARG A 43 11.93 -10.76 0.56
CA ARG A 43 12.63 -11.23 -0.64
C ARG A 43 13.15 -12.66 -0.51
N GLN A 44 13.75 -13.01 0.63
CA GLN A 44 14.18 -14.40 0.91
C GLN A 44 12.99 -15.36 0.97
N ILE A 45 11.87 -14.93 1.55
CA ILE A 45 10.63 -15.71 1.58
C ILE A 45 10.13 -15.96 0.16
N VAL A 46 10.01 -14.93 -0.67
CA VAL A 46 9.63 -15.06 -2.09
C VAL A 46 10.53 -16.07 -2.81
N ASN A 47 11.85 -15.98 -2.65
CA ASN A 47 12.79 -16.89 -3.31
C ASN A 47 12.70 -18.33 -2.79
N ILE A 48 12.32 -18.55 -1.53
CA ILE A 48 12.02 -19.89 -1.02
C ILE A 48 10.75 -20.43 -1.69
N PHE A 49 9.69 -19.63 -1.78
CA PHE A 49 8.41 -20.07 -2.34
C PHE A 49 8.46 -20.32 -3.85
N THR A 50 9.37 -19.68 -4.60
CA THR A 50 9.59 -19.97 -6.03
C THR A 50 10.32 -21.29 -6.31
N THR A 51 10.93 -21.91 -5.29
CA THR A 51 11.54 -23.25 -5.41
C THR A 51 10.56 -24.39 -5.11
N LYS A 52 9.34 -24.08 -4.66
CA LYS A 52 8.38 -25.08 -4.20
C LYS A 52 7.72 -25.82 -5.39
N PRO A 53 7.31 -27.09 -5.21
CA PRO A 53 6.66 -27.91 -6.24
C PRO A 53 5.45 -27.24 -6.90
N GLN A 54 4.71 -26.43 -6.14
CA GLN A 54 3.48 -25.77 -6.61
C GLN A 54 3.76 -24.52 -7.44
N PHE A 55 4.91 -23.88 -7.25
CA PHE A 55 5.37 -22.81 -8.16
C PHE A 55 5.93 -23.41 -9.44
N THR A 56 6.75 -24.45 -9.30
CA THR A 56 7.36 -25.16 -10.43
C THR A 56 6.35 -25.94 -11.27
N SER A 57 5.18 -26.31 -10.74
CA SER A 57 4.07 -26.86 -11.53
C SER A 57 3.39 -25.81 -12.42
N VAL A 58 3.41 -24.53 -12.01
CA VAL A 58 2.86 -23.42 -12.78
C VAL A 58 3.90 -22.86 -13.76
N TYR A 59 5.14 -22.74 -13.30
CA TYR A 59 6.30 -22.25 -14.02
C TYR A 59 7.41 -23.32 -14.01
N PRO A 60 7.34 -24.33 -14.91
CA PRO A 60 8.38 -25.34 -15.01
C PRO A 60 9.78 -24.75 -15.15
N THR A 61 10.75 -25.38 -14.50
CA THR A 61 12.16 -24.96 -14.55
C THR A 61 12.74 -25.01 -15.97
N ALA A 62 12.15 -25.81 -16.86
CA ALA A 62 12.53 -25.94 -18.26
C ALA A 62 12.05 -24.79 -19.18
N LEU A 63 11.21 -23.86 -18.72
CA LEU A 63 10.79 -22.71 -19.53
C LEU A 63 12.00 -21.83 -19.87
N SER A 64 12.10 -21.32 -21.09
CA SER A 64 13.03 -20.22 -21.40
C SER A 64 12.61 -18.93 -20.68
N ASN A 65 13.52 -17.98 -20.52
CA ASN A 65 13.21 -16.68 -19.88
C ASN A 65 12.09 -15.94 -20.60
N ARG A 66 12.02 -16.06 -21.93
CA ARG A 66 10.95 -15.46 -22.74
C ARG A 66 9.61 -16.17 -22.54
N GLU A 67 9.58 -17.50 -22.48
CA GLU A 67 8.34 -18.25 -22.19
C GLU A 67 7.84 -18.04 -20.77
N PHE A 68 8.76 -17.92 -19.80
CA PHE A 68 8.43 -17.54 -18.43
C PHE A 68 7.84 -16.12 -18.37
N ALA A 69 8.49 -15.15 -19.04
CA ALA A 69 7.99 -13.78 -19.13
C ALA A 69 6.61 -13.71 -19.80
N GLN A 70 6.41 -14.45 -20.90
CA GLN A 70 5.13 -14.55 -21.60
C GLN A 70 4.04 -15.13 -20.69
N LYS A 71 4.29 -16.28 -20.04
CA LYS A 71 3.34 -16.89 -19.09
C LYS A 71 3.03 -16.00 -17.89
N LEU A 72 4.02 -15.27 -17.39
CA LEU A 72 3.85 -14.37 -16.26
C LEU A 72 3.01 -13.15 -16.66
N VAL A 73 3.32 -12.51 -17.80
CA VAL A 73 2.56 -11.39 -18.35
C VAL A 73 1.13 -11.80 -18.69
N ASP A 74 0.94 -12.95 -19.35
CA ASP A 74 -0.39 -13.44 -19.71
C ASP A 74 -1.26 -13.74 -18.48
N ARG A 75 -0.64 -14.15 -17.37
CA ARG A 75 -1.34 -14.45 -16.11
C ARG A 75 -1.70 -13.20 -15.31
N VAL A 76 -0.86 -12.18 -15.31
CA VAL A 76 -1.06 -10.95 -14.50
C VAL A 76 -1.81 -9.87 -15.28
N VAL A 77 -1.48 -9.71 -16.56
CA VAL A 77 -2.03 -8.66 -17.44
C VAL A 77 -3.28 -9.14 -18.16
N GLY A 78 -3.37 -10.42 -18.52
CA GLY A 78 -4.48 -10.96 -19.30
C GLY A 78 -4.57 -10.35 -20.72
N THR A 79 -5.76 -10.33 -21.31
CA THR A 79 -6.00 -9.86 -22.70
C THR A 79 -6.21 -8.37 -22.85
N SER A 80 -6.11 -7.59 -21.78
CA SER A 80 -6.61 -6.21 -21.73
C SER A 80 -5.58 -5.11 -21.98
N ALA A 81 -4.28 -5.40 -21.89
CA ALA A 81 -3.26 -4.45 -22.32
C ALA A 81 -3.07 -4.48 -23.84
N SER A 82 -2.71 -3.33 -24.43
CA SER A 82 -2.38 -3.24 -25.85
C SER A 82 -1.24 -4.19 -26.23
N LEU A 83 -1.22 -4.68 -27.47
CA LEU A 83 -0.17 -5.58 -27.97
C LEU A 83 1.25 -5.00 -27.76
N ASN A 84 1.40 -3.68 -27.89
CA ASN A 84 2.67 -2.97 -27.65
C ASN A 84 3.07 -2.96 -26.17
N ALA A 85 2.11 -2.75 -25.26
CA ALA A 85 2.37 -2.76 -23.81
C ALA A 85 2.73 -4.17 -23.31
N ARG A 86 2.10 -5.22 -23.86
CA ARG A 86 2.46 -6.62 -23.58
C ARG A 86 3.86 -6.94 -24.10
N GLY A 87 4.19 -6.49 -25.32
CA GLY A 87 5.52 -6.65 -25.91
C GLY A 87 6.62 -5.98 -25.10
N GLN A 88 6.37 -4.77 -24.58
CA GLN A 88 7.32 -4.06 -23.72
C GLN A 88 7.47 -4.75 -22.36
N ALA A 89 6.39 -5.17 -21.72
CA ALA A 89 6.42 -5.88 -20.44
C ALA A 89 7.24 -7.19 -20.51
N ILE A 90 7.10 -7.93 -21.61
CA ILE A 90 7.86 -9.16 -21.84
C ILE A 90 9.34 -8.84 -22.04
N THR A 91 9.66 -7.77 -22.77
CA THR A 91 11.04 -7.30 -22.97
C THR A 91 11.69 -6.91 -21.64
N ASP A 92 11.03 -6.07 -20.85
CA ASP A 92 11.54 -5.59 -19.56
C ASP A 92 11.80 -6.75 -18.56
N ILE A 93 10.92 -7.77 -18.55
CA ILE A 93 11.07 -8.97 -17.71
C ILE A 93 12.22 -9.85 -18.22
N VAL A 94 12.37 -9.99 -19.54
CA VAL A 94 13.47 -10.77 -20.13
C VAL A 94 14.81 -10.09 -19.84
N ASP A 95 14.90 -8.77 -19.96
CA ASP A 95 16.11 -8.00 -19.68
C ASP A 95 16.49 -8.07 -18.19
N ALA A 96 15.51 -8.02 -17.29
CA ALA A 96 15.72 -8.22 -15.85
C ALA A 96 16.23 -9.63 -15.51
N LEU A 97 15.71 -10.68 -16.17
CA LEU A 97 16.20 -12.04 -15.99
C LEU A 97 17.62 -12.22 -16.58
N GLN A 98 17.94 -11.50 -17.66
CA GLN A 98 19.27 -11.52 -18.28
C GLN A 98 20.32 -10.74 -17.47
N SER A 99 19.90 -9.73 -16.68
CA SER A 99 20.78 -9.00 -15.75
C SER A 99 21.12 -9.76 -14.46
N GLY A 100 20.60 -10.98 -14.31
CA GLY A 100 20.93 -11.89 -13.20
C GLY A 100 19.92 -11.91 -12.05
N LEU A 101 18.77 -11.24 -12.18
CA LEU A 101 17.69 -11.37 -11.21
C LEU A 101 17.06 -12.77 -11.28
N SER A 102 16.77 -13.36 -10.13
CA SER A 102 16.05 -14.63 -10.09
C SER A 102 14.58 -14.43 -10.50
N ARG A 103 13.89 -15.51 -10.93
CA ARG A 103 12.45 -15.46 -11.25
C ARG A 103 11.60 -14.93 -10.10
N GLY A 104 12.00 -15.21 -8.85
CA GLY A 104 11.35 -14.66 -7.66
C GLY A 104 11.61 -13.17 -7.47
N ASP A 105 12.85 -12.72 -7.67
CA ASP A 105 13.20 -11.30 -7.61
C ASP A 105 12.50 -10.48 -8.69
N VAL A 106 12.34 -11.04 -9.90
CA VAL A 106 11.62 -10.39 -10.99
C VAL A 106 10.12 -10.26 -10.68
N ILE A 107 9.50 -11.30 -10.12
CA ILE A 107 8.10 -11.22 -9.65
C ILE A 107 7.97 -10.19 -8.53
N PHE A 108 8.94 -10.10 -7.63
CA PHE A 108 8.91 -9.21 -6.48
C PHE A 108 9.17 -7.73 -6.86
N GLU A 109 10.22 -7.45 -7.62
CA GLU A 109 10.65 -6.09 -7.95
C GLU A 109 9.82 -5.46 -9.09
N VAL A 110 9.57 -6.19 -10.19
CA VAL A 110 8.86 -5.61 -11.36
C VAL A 110 7.38 -5.37 -11.04
N PHE A 111 6.71 -6.30 -10.38
CA PHE A 111 5.29 -6.15 -10.03
C PHE A 111 5.06 -5.39 -8.72
N GLY A 112 6.02 -5.44 -7.78
CA GLY A 112 6.02 -4.55 -6.62
C GLY A 112 6.08 -3.07 -7.02
N ASN A 113 6.87 -2.75 -8.05
CA ASN A 113 6.93 -1.41 -8.62
C ASN A 113 5.64 -1.05 -9.38
N LEU A 114 4.99 -1.99 -10.07
CA LEU A 114 3.69 -1.77 -10.70
C LEU A 114 2.58 -1.46 -9.68
N ALA A 115 2.52 -2.19 -8.57
CA ALA A 115 1.51 -2.01 -7.51
C ALA A 115 1.70 -0.74 -6.65
N ARG A 116 2.86 -0.08 -6.76
CA ARG A 116 3.21 1.17 -6.06
C ARG A 116 3.10 2.41 -6.97
N ARG A 117 2.71 2.25 -8.23
CA ARG A 117 2.43 3.37 -9.14
C ARG A 117 1.23 4.17 -8.64
N GLN A 118 1.22 5.49 -8.87
CA GLN A 118 0.16 6.36 -8.41
C GLN A 118 -1.08 6.21 -9.30
N LEU A 119 -2.17 5.67 -8.73
CA LEU A 119 -3.35 5.24 -9.50
C LEU A 119 -4.50 6.26 -9.49
N ASP A 120 -4.41 7.23 -8.58
CA ASP A 120 -5.40 8.28 -8.32
C ASP A 120 -5.22 9.45 -9.30
N PRO A 121 -6.21 9.72 -10.17
CA PRO A 121 -6.17 10.84 -11.11
C PRO A 121 -6.07 12.22 -10.44
N SER A 122 -6.37 12.33 -9.14
CA SER A 122 -6.38 13.59 -8.40
C SER A 122 -5.02 14.00 -7.82
N LYS A 123 -3.98 13.15 -7.94
CA LYS A 123 -2.63 13.42 -7.44
C LYS A 123 -1.73 14.03 -8.53
N SER A 124 -0.86 14.97 -8.15
CA SER A 124 -0.04 15.79 -9.06
C SER A 124 0.93 15.00 -9.97
N ASP A 125 1.28 13.78 -9.56
CA ASP A 125 2.32 12.96 -10.19
C ASP A 125 1.71 11.85 -11.08
N TYR A 126 0.40 11.90 -11.32
CA TYR A 126 -0.35 10.94 -12.13
C TYR A 126 -0.04 11.09 -13.63
N ASN A 127 0.42 10.02 -14.26
CA ASN A 127 0.68 9.99 -15.70
C ASN A 127 -0.36 9.15 -16.45
N ALA A 128 -1.29 9.81 -17.16
CA ALA A 128 -2.33 9.14 -17.94
C ALA A 128 -1.79 8.38 -19.17
N ALA A 129 -0.58 8.70 -19.64
CA ALA A 129 0.08 8.04 -20.76
C ALA A 129 0.90 6.82 -20.34
N ASP A 130 0.87 6.45 -19.06
CA ASP A 130 1.56 5.28 -18.55
C ASP A 130 0.95 3.98 -19.14
N PRO A 131 1.72 3.23 -19.95
CA PRO A 131 1.22 2.00 -20.59
C PRO A 131 0.88 0.87 -19.60
N TYR A 132 1.28 0.99 -18.32
CA TYR A 132 1.03 0.00 -17.28
C TYR A 132 -0.09 0.39 -16.31
N LEU A 133 -0.75 1.53 -16.52
CA LEU A 133 -1.72 2.09 -15.57
C LEU A 133 -2.94 1.18 -15.33
N GLY A 134 -3.52 0.62 -16.39
CA GLY A 134 -4.66 -0.32 -16.27
C GLY A 134 -4.30 -1.62 -15.55
N VAL A 135 -3.07 -2.11 -15.74
CA VAL A 135 -2.56 -3.30 -15.06
C VAL A 135 -2.36 -3.04 -13.57
N ALA A 136 -1.81 -1.88 -13.22
CA ALA A 136 -1.59 -1.48 -11.83
C ALA A 136 -2.91 -1.27 -11.06
N ARG A 137 -3.96 -0.73 -11.71
CA ARG A 137 -5.31 -0.61 -11.13
C ARG A 137 -5.95 -1.96 -10.84
N LYS A 138 -5.88 -2.89 -11.80
CA LYS A 138 -6.42 -4.25 -11.65
C LYS A 138 -5.76 -5.00 -10.50
N LEU A 139 -4.42 -4.95 -10.43
CA LEU A 139 -3.65 -5.58 -9.35
C LEU A 139 -3.95 -4.96 -7.98
N ALA A 140 -4.06 -3.63 -7.91
CA ALA A 140 -4.44 -2.95 -6.66
C ALA A 140 -5.83 -3.36 -6.17
N ASN A 141 -6.82 -3.45 -7.07
CA ASN A 141 -8.16 -3.91 -6.73
C ASN A 141 -8.18 -5.38 -6.25
N GLN A 142 -7.43 -6.27 -6.91
CA GLN A 142 -7.33 -7.68 -6.51
C GLN A 142 -6.71 -7.85 -5.13
N VAL A 143 -5.69 -7.05 -4.80
CA VAL A 143 -5.05 -7.04 -3.48
C VAL A 143 -6.01 -6.52 -2.41
N SER A 144 -6.73 -5.42 -2.68
CA SER A 144 -7.73 -4.87 -1.76
C SER A 144 -8.83 -5.88 -1.41
N VAL A 145 -9.32 -6.63 -2.40
CA VAL A 145 -10.33 -7.69 -2.18
C VAL A 145 -9.76 -8.85 -1.36
N ALA A 146 -8.53 -9.31 -1.64
CA ALA A 146 -7.90 -10.40 -0.91
C ALA A 146 -7.60 -10.06 0.56
N VAL A 147 -7.19 -8.82 0.84
CA VAL A 147 -6.96 -8.32 2.21
C VAL A 147 -8.27 -8.25 2.99
N TYR A 148 -9.34 -7.71 2.39
CA TYR A 148 -10.66 -7.63 3.02
C TYR A 148 -11.19 -9.01 3.47
N PHE A 149 -11.13 -10.02 2.60
CA PHE A 149 -11.59 -11.38 2.93
C PHE A 149 -10.78 -12.03 4.06
N THR A 150 -9.48 -11.78 4.13
CA THR A 150 -8.63 -12.44 5.13
C THR A 150 -8.69 -11.75 6.49
N GLU A 151 -8.81 -10.42 6.53
CA GLU A 151 -8.77 -9.65 7.77
C GLU A 151 -10.16 -9.37 8.38
N VAL A 152 -11.22 -9.25 7.56
CA VAL A 152 -12.59 -8.94 8.04
C VAL A 152 -13.44 -10.19 8.31
N LEU A 153 -13.36 -11.22 7.45
CA LEU A 153 -14.24 -12.40 7.53
C LEU A 153 -13.67 -13.60 8.31
N ARG A 154 -12.51 -13.45 8.97
CA ARG A 154 -11.90 -14.41 9.91
C ARG A 154 -11.94 -15.91 9.50
N GLY A 155 -11.50 -16.23 8.28
CA GLY A 155 -10.87 -17.52 7.99
C GLY A 155 -11.74 -18.77 7.99
N ASP A 156 -12.99 -18.71 7.50
CA ASP A 156 -13.79 -19.93 7.32
C ASP A 156 -13.32 -20.75 6.10
N SER A 157 -12.89 -21.98 6.34
CA SER A 157 -12.15 -22.84 5.39
C SER A 157 -12.93 -23.26 4.14
N ILE A 158 -14.25 -23.07 4.12
CA ILE A 158 -15.16 -23.42 3.01
C ILE A 158 -15.09 -22.40 1.86
N PHE A 159 -14.65 -21.16 2.11
CA PHE A 159 -14.64 -20.10 1.10
C PHE A 159 -13.38 -20.05 0.21
N LEU A 160 -12.30 -20.74 0.59
CA LEU A 160 -11.04 -20.68 -0.15
C LEU A 160 -11.10 -21.37 -1.53
N SER A 161 -11.97 -22.36 -1.73
CA SER A 161 -12.20 -23.00 -3.04
C SER A 161 -13.06 -22.16 -3.99
N VAL A 162 -13.79 -21.17 -3.48
CA VAL A 162 -14.71 -20.30 -4.26
C VAL A 162 -14.00 -19.05 -4.82
N LEU A 163 -12.75 -18.79 -4.41
CA LEU A 163 -11.96 -17.61 -4.79
C LEU A 163 -11.58 -17.50 -6.28
N GLN A 164 -11.74 -18.55 -7.09
CA GLN A 164 -11.31 -18.54 -8.50
C GLN A 164 -12.22 -17.73 -9.45
N ALA A 165 -13.48 -17.47 -9.09
CA ALA A 165 -14.44 -16.80 -9.98
C ALA A 165 -14.53 -15.26 -9.83
N PRO A 166 -14.45 -14.65 -8.62
CA PRO A 166 -14.62 -13.20 -8.47
C PRO A 166 -13.38 -12.36 -8.87
N VAL A 167 -12.18 -12.89 -8.66
CA VAL A 167 -10.89 -12.17 -8.85
C VAL A 167 -10.59 -11.87 -10.33
N ALA A 168 -11.18 -12.62 -11.26
CA ALA A 168 -10.91 -12.50 -12.69
C ALA A 168 -11.71 -11.39 -13.43
N LYS A 169 -12.72 -10.77 -12.79
CA LYS A 169 -13.71 -9.89 -13.46
C LYS A 169 -13.81 -8.46 -12.92
N VAL A 170 -12.93 -8.02 -12.01
CA VAL A 170 -12.93 -6.64 -11.50
C VAL A 170 -12.50 -5.67 -12.61
N ASN A 171 -13.33 -4.66 -12.90
CA ASN A 171 -13.16 -3.69 -13.99
C ASN A 171 -11.83 -2.89 -13.86
N GLU A 172 -11.19 -2.63 -14.99
CA GLU A 172 -9.82 -2.10 -15.11
C GLU A 172 -9.75 -0.56 -15.03
N ASN A 173 -10.90 0.11 -15.11
CA ASN A 173 -10.95 1.57 -15.22
C ASN A 173 -11.20 2.32 -13.90
N THR A 174 -11.54 1.64 -12.81
CA THR A 174 -11.96 2.30 -11.55
C THR A 174 -11.22 1.71 -10.34
N LEU A 175 -10.60 2.57 -9.52
CA LEU A 175 -10.01 2.15 -8.24
C LEU A 175 -11.12 1.87 -7.24
N VAL A 176 -11.09 0.70 -6.61
CA VAL A 176 -12.03 0.33 -5.54
C VAL A 176 -11.27 0.38 -4.23
N SER A 177 -11.40 1.49 -3.50
CA SER A 177 -10.78 1.70 -2.19
C SER A 177 -11.84 1.90 -1.11
N GLY A 178 -11.92 0.99 -0.14
CA GLY A 178 -12.78 1.09 1.04
C GLY A 178 -13.61 -0.18 1.29
N PRO A 179 -13.92 -0.52 2.56
CA PRO A 179 -14.75 -1.69 2.92
C PRO A 179 -16.10 -1.71 2.21
N GLU A 180 -16.73 -0.54 2.10
CA GLU A 180 -18.06 -0.35 1.51
C GLU A 180 -18.04 -0.52 -0.03
N ALA A 181 -16.98 -0.06 -0.70
CA ALA A 181 -16.82 -0.22 -2.14
C ALA A 181 -16.49 -1.67 -2.55
N ILE A 182 -15.74 -2.39 -1.70
CA ILE A 182 -15.43 -3.82 -1.86
C ILE A 182 -16.67 -4.68 -1.59
N GLU A 183 -17.43 -4.34 -0.55
CA GLU A 183 -18.71 -4.97 -0.23
C GLU A 183 -19.74 -4.73 -1.36
N ASN A 184 -19.75 -3.55 -1.99
CA ASN A 184 -20.58 -3.25 -3.16
C ASN A 184 -20.17 -4.04 -4.43
N VAL A 185 -18.88 -4.32 -4.63
CA VAL A 185 -18.39 -5.17 -5.74
C VAL A 185 -18.71 -6.65 -5.51
N ILE A 186 -18.68 -7.13 -4.26
CA ILE A 186 -19.04 -8.50 -3.87
C ILE A 186 -20.57 -8.70 -3.91
N ARG A 187 -21.36 -7.76 -3.39
CA ARG A 187 -22.83 -7.75 -3.48
C ARG A 187 -23.31 -7.59 -4.93
N GLY A 188 -22.54 -6.89 -5.77
CA GLY A 188 -22.84 -6.70 -7.19
C GLY A 188 -22.82 -7.98 -8.04
N PHE A 189 -22.15 -9.05 -7.61
CA PHE A 189 -22.13 -10.33 -8.35
C PHE A 189 -23.38 -11.20 -8.16
N ASP A 190 -24.19 -10.92 -7.12
CA ASP A 190 -25.46 -11.63 -6.89
C ASP A 190 -26.66 -10.88 -7.47
N LEU A 191 -26.53 -9.59 -7.79
CA LEU A 191 -27.64 -8.78 -8.29
C LEU A 191 -28.22 -9.34 -9.59
N SER A 192 -27.41 -9.82 -10.55
CA SER A 192 -27.96 -10.39 -11.80
C SER A 192 -28.75 -11.69 -11.55
N ARG A 193 -28.32 -12.54 -10.61
CA ARG A 193 -29.01 -13.80 -10.28
C ARG A 193 -30.23 -13.58 -9.40
N GLN A 194 -30.14 -12.65 -8.45
CA GLN A 194 -31.26 -12.17 -7.66
C GLN A 194 -32.30 -11.49 -8.55
N LEU A 195 -31.91 -10.60 -9.47
CA LEU A 195 -32.78 -9.97 -10.47
C LEU A 195 -33.43 -11.03 -11.38
N ASP A 196 -32.69 -12.03 -11.85
CA ASP A 196 -33.25 -13.15 -12.63
C ASP A 196 -34.26 -13.98 -11.82
N MET A 197 -34.07 -14.07 -10.50
CA MET A 197 -35.02 -14.74 -9.62
C MET A 197 -36.24 -13.88 -9.29
N TYR A 198 -36.07 -12.58 -9.07
CA TYR A 198 -37.18 -11.63 -8.96
C TYR A 198 -38.01 -11.60 -10.25
N ARG A 199 -37.35 -11.66 -11.43
CA ARG A 199 -38.00 -11.85 -12.74
C ARG A 199 -38.80 -13.15 -12.78
N PHE A 200 -38.24 -14.25 -12.28
CA PHE A 200 -38.97 -15.51 -12.17
C PHE A 200 -40.20 -15.40 -11.28
N PHE A 201 -40.08 -14.85 -10.08
CA PHE A 201 -41.20 -14.78 -9.14
C PHE A 201 -42.30 -13.83 -9.60
N LEU A 202 -41.95 -12.68 -10.18
CA LEU A 202 -42.91 -11.77 -10.78
C LEU A 202 -43.66 -12.41 -11.97
N VAL A 203 -42.98 -13.13 -12.85
CA VAL A 203 -43.65 -13.75 -14.01
C VAL A 203 -44.44 -15.01 -13.64
N ALA A 204 -43.92 -15.83 -12.73
CA ALA A 204 -44.56 -17.07 -12.32
C ALA A 204 -45.72 -16.83 -11.33
N PHE A 205 -45.61 -15.82 -10.46
CA PHE A 205 -46.53 -15.63 -9.34
C PHE A 205 -47.11 -14.22 -9.23
N ASP A 206 -46.63 -13.25 -10.01
CA ASP A 206 -47.01 -11.83 -9.92
C ASP A 206 -46.73 -11.21 -8.54
N ALA A 207 -45.70 -11.72 -7.86
CA ALA A 207 -45.33 -11.33 -6.51
C ALA A 207 -43.82 -11.45 -6.27
N ALA A 208 -43.29 -10.72 -5.29
CA ALA A 208 -41.93 -10.92 -4.80
C ALA A 208 -41.84 -12.23 -3.97
N PRO A 209 -40.67 -12.89 -3.91
CA PRO A 209 -40.49 -14.07 -3.08
C PRO A 209 -40.65 -13.68 -1.60
N GLY A 210 -41.69 -14.21 -0.93
CA GLY A 210 -41.85 -14.05 0.52
C GLY A 210 -40.69 -14.67 1.29
N VAL A 211 -40.58 -14.35 2.59
CA VAL A 211 -39.43 -14.69 3.46
C VAL A 211 -39.04 -16.19 3.38
N THR A 212 -40.03 -17.08 3.36
CA THR A 212 -39.83 -18.54 3.24
C THR A 212 -39.23 -18.96 1.89
N TYR A 213 -39.59 -18.29 0.79
CA TYR A 213 -39.01 -18.53 -0.52
C TYR A 213 -37.62 -17.95 -0.65
N PHE A 214 -37.40 -16.79 -0.02
CA PHE A 214 -36.10 -16.16 0.06
C PHE A 214 -35.10 -17.07 0.78
N ASP A 215 -35.50 -17.73 1.86
CA ASP A 215 -34.65 -18.69 2.58
C ASP A 215 -34.36 -19.97 1.79
N GLN A 216 -35.35 -20.50 1.07
CA GLN A 216 -35.15 -21.66 0.19
C GLN A 216 -34.30 -21.32 -1.04
N LEU A 217 -34.48 -20.13 -1.59
CA LEU A 217 -33.67 -19.58 -2.66
C LEU A 217 -32.23 -19.37 -2.21
N ARG A 218 -32.05 -18.74 -1.05
CA ARG A 218 -30.74 -18.55 -0.39
C ARG A 218 -30.04 -19.89 -0.21
N SER A 219 -30.73 -20.88 0.33
CA SER A 219 -30.20 -22.24 0.51
C SER A 219 -29.81 -22.91 -0.82
N ALA A 220 -30.59 -22.70 -1.90
CA ALA A 220 -30.32 -23.26 -3.23
C ALA A 220 -29.15 -22.56 -3.95
N VAL A 221 -28.99 -21.25 -3.76
CA VAL A 221 -27.86 -20.46 -4.28
C VAL A 221 -26.59 -20.78 -3.50
N GLU A 222 -26.66 -20.93 -2.17
CA GLU A 222 -25.58 -21.39 -1.29
C GLU A 222 -25.13 -22.83 -1.65
N ALA A 223 -26.03 -23.68 -2.13
CA ALA A 223 -25.73 -25.02 -2.65
C ALA A 223 -25.14 -25.04 -4.07
N GLY A 224 -24.94 -23.89 -4.72
CA GLY A 224 -24.28 -23.78 -6.03
C GLY A 224 -25.14 -24.18 -7.24
N LEU A 225 -26.47 -24.29 -7.08
CA LEU A 225 -27.37 -24.63 -8.19
C LEU A 225 -27.43 -23.50 -9.22
N SER A 226 -27.53 -23.84 -10.51
CA SER A 226 -27.70 -22.84 -11.57
C SER A 226 -29.11 -22.24 -11.58
N THR A 227 -29.25 -21.00 -12.06
CA THR A 227 -30.55 -20.31 -12.16
C THR A 227 -31.60 -21.15 -12.90
N LYS A 228 -31.20 -21.86 -13.97
CA LYS A 228 -32.07 -22.79 -14.70
C LYS A 228 -32.54 -23.97 -13.83
N GLN A 229 -31.64 -24.57 -13.05
CA GLN A 229 -31.98 -25.67 -12.13
C GLN A 229 -32.93 -25.19 -11.03
N ILE A 230 -32.71 -23.99 -10.51
CA ILE A 230 -33.54 -23.39 -9.46
C ILE A 230 -34.95 -23.10 -9.99
N VAL A 231 -35.07 -22.47 -11.17
CA VAL A 231 -36.37 -22.23 -11.84
C VAL A 231 -37.12 -23.54 -12.05
N ASN A 232 -36.46 -24.57 -12.56
CA ASN A 232 -37.09 -25.88 -12.78
C ASN A 232 -37.58 -26.49 -11.46
N ILE A 233 -36.81 -26.39 -10.37
CA ILE A 233 -37.25 -26.85 -9.04
C ILE A 233 -38.51 -26.09 -8.59
N PHE A 234 -38.54 -24.76 -8.71
CA PHE A 234 -39.70 -23.98 -8.28
C PHE A 234 -40.95 -24.25 -9.12
N THR A 235 -40.81 -24.59 -10.41
CA THR A 235 -41.97 -24.99 -11.23
C THR A 235 -42.61 -26.32 -10.83
N THR A 236 -41.98 -27.10 -9.94
CA THR A 236 -42.54 -28.35 -9.39
C THR A 236 -43.21 -28.17 -8.03
N LYS A 237 -43.18 -26.96 -7.45
CA LYS A 237 -43.75 -26.69 -6.13
C LYS A 237 -45.27 -26.48 -6.22
N ASP A 238 -45.98 -26.87 -5.17
CA ASP A 238 -47.45 -26.80 -5.10
C ASP A 238 -48.02 -25.42 -5.40
N GLN A 239 -47.29 -24.36 -5.04
CA GLN A 239 -47.71 -22.99 -5.28
C GLN A 239 -47.54 -22.54 -6.73
N PHE A 240 -46.57 -23.10 -7.47
CA PHE A 240 -46.50 -22.88 -8.91
C PHE A 240 -47.62 -23.65 -9.59
N LEU A 241 -47.88 -24.87 -9.14
CA LEU A 241 -48.94 -25.73 -9.66
C LEU A 241 -50.36 -25.22 -9.31
N SER A 242 -50.53 -24.41 -8.27
CA SER A 242 -51.82 -23.73 -8.00
C SER A 242 -52.13 -22.64 -9.03
N VAL A 243 -51.10 -22.02 -9.59
CA VAL A 243 -51.22 -20.97 -10.59
C VAL A 243 -51.21 -21.52 -12.02
N PHE A 244 -50.34 -22.50 -12.26
CA PHE A 244 -50.21 -23.25 -13.51
C PHE A 244 -50.39 -24.75 -13.27
N PRO A 245 -51.64 -25.23 -13.11
CA PRO A 245 -51.93 -26.64 -12.89
C PRO A 245 -51.25 -27.56 -13.91
N ALA A 246 -50.78 -28.72 -13.45
CA ALA A 246 -50.18 -29.73 -14.34
C ALA A 246 -51.15 -30.17 -15.45
N SER A 247 -52.47 -30.08 -15.21
CA SER A 247 -53.54 -30.38 -16.17
C SER A 247 -53.76 -29.32 -17.26
N MET A 248 -53.12 -28.15 -17.17
CA MET A 248 -53.28 -27.07 -18.15
C MET A 248 -52.66 -27.44 -19.51
N THR A 249 -53.33 -27.14 -20.62
CA THR A 249 -52.78 -27.40 -21.97
C THR A 249 -51.60 -26.45 -22.26
N ALA A 250 -50.71 -26.83 -23.21
CA ALA A 250 -49.58 -25.99 -23.59
C ALA A 250 -50.01 -24.60 -24.09
N GLU A 251 -51.12 -24.54 -24.82
CA GLU A 251 -51.70 -23.30 -25.35
C GLU A 251 -52.30 -22.43 -24.24
N ALA A 252 -53.05 -23.01 -23.30
CA ALA A 252 -53.58 -22.27 -22.15
C ALA A 252 -52.46 -21.76 -21.23
N PHE A 253 -51.38 -22.56 -21.07
CA PHE A 253 -50.19 -22.14 -20.34
C PHE A 253 -49.48 -20.98 -21.05
N ALA A 254 -49.30 -21.08 -22.38
CA ALA A 254 -48.65 -20.04 -23.18
C ALA A 254 -49.41 -18.71 -23.14
N VAL A 255 -50.73 -18.73 -23.34
CA VAL A 255 -51.58 -17.53 -23.26
C VAL A 255 -51.50 -16.90 -21.86
N LYS A 256 -51.62 -17.71 -20.80
CA LYS A 256 -51.57 -17.22 -19.42
C LYS A 256 -50.20 -16.66 -19.04
N LEU A 257 -49.11 -17.28 -19.53
CA LEU A 257 -47.75 -16.83 -19.32
C LEU A 257 -47.48 -15.51 -20.07
N VAL A 258 -47.82 -15.44 -21.36
CA VAL A 258 -47.60 -14.24 -22.20
C VAL A 258 -48.40 -13.05 -21.66
N ASN A 259 -49.66 -13.24 -21.27
CA ASN A 259 -50.47 -12.15 -20.69
C ASN A 259 -49.89 -11.61 -19.38
N ARG A 260 -49.19 -12.44 -18.61
CA ARG A 260 -48.51 -12.01 -17.37
C ARG A 260 -47.18 -11.29 -17.62
N VAL A 261 -46.47 -11.65 -18.68
CA VAL A 261 -45.17 -11.02 -19.01
C VAL A 261 -45.33 -9.72 -19.78
N VAL A 262 -46.34 -9.64 -20.64
CA VAL A 262 -46.43 -8.65 -21.73
C VAL A 262 -47.40 -7.49 -21.44
N GLY A 263 -48.31 -7.66 -20.47
CA GLY A 263 -49.23 -6.60 -20.05
C GLY A 263 -50.12 -6.03 -21.17
N THR A 264 -50.70 -4.85 -20.94
CA THR A 264 -51.70 -4.20 -21.81
C THR A 264 -51.09 -3.41 -22.97
N GLU A 265 -49.79 -3.15 -23.00
CA GLU A 265 -49.14 -2.25 -23.98
C GLU A 265 -48.69 -2.92 -25.28
N ALA A 266 -48.57 -4.25 -25.34
CA ALA A 266 -48.16 -4.92 -26.59
C ALA A 266 -49.34 -5.10 -27.56
N THR A 267 -49.03 -5.01 -28.86
CA THR A 267 -50.02 -5.26 -29.91
C THR A 267 -50.49 -6.72 -29.88
N GLU A 268 -51.77 -6.95 -30.22
CA GLU A 268 -52.35 -8.31 -30.27
C GLU A 268 -51.59 -9.24 -31.24
N ALA A 269 -50.97 -8.68 -32.28
CA ALA A 269 -50.09 -9.43 -33.19
C ALA A 269 -48.81 -9.93 -32.51
N ALA A 270 -48.19 -9.11 -31.65
CA ALA A 270 -47.00 -9.49 -30.89
C ALA A 270 -47.33 -10.54 -29.80
N LYS A 271 -48.48 -10.41 -29.13
CA LYS A 271 -48.96 -11.41 -28.17
C LYS A 271 -49.20 -12.75 -28.84
N THR A 272 -49.82 -12.75 -30.01
CA THR A 272 -50.09 -13.98 -30.78
C THR A 272 -48.80 -14.68 -31.23
N ALA A 273 -47.80 -13.92 -31.70
CA ALA A 273 -46.50 -14.47 -32.06
C ALA A 273 -45.76 -15.08 -30.86
N ALA A 274 -45.75 -14.38 -29.72
CA ALA A 274 -45.13 -14.87 -28.48
C ALA A 274 -45.80 -16.14 -27.95
N VAL A 275 -47.14 -16.22 -28.00
CA VAL A 275 -47.87 -17.44 -27.61
C VAL A 275 -47.47 -18.62 -28.49
N ASN A 276 -47.37 -18.41 -29.82
CA ASN A 276 -46.97 -19.45 -30.75
C ASN A 276 -45.54 -19.95 -30.48
N ASP A 277 -44.59 -19.07 -30.22
CA ASP A 277 -43.19 -19.44 -29.89
C ASP A 277 -43.12 -20.30 -28.62
N VAL A 278 -43.93 -19.96 -27.60
CA VAL A 278 -44.01 -20.71 -26.34
C VAL A 278 -44.63 -22.09 -26.54
N VAL A 279 -45.71 -22.18 -27.33
CA VAL A 279 -46.37 -23.46 -27.66
C VAL A 279 -45.41 -24.36 -28.46
N VAL A 280 -44.69 -23.81 -29.42
CA VAL A 280 -43.68 -24.56 -30.21
C VAL A 280 -42.57 -25.10 -29.29
N ALA A 281 -42.07 -24.29 -28.36
CA ALA A 281 -41.03 -24.73 -27.42
C ALA A 281 -41.52 -25.87 -26.49
N LEU A 282 -42.75 -25.80 -25.98
CA LEU A 282 -43.33 -26.86 -25.15
C LEU A 282 -43.56 -28.14 -25.95
N ASN A 283 -44.04 -28.03 -27.19
CA ASN A 283 -44.23 -29.18 -28.07
C ASN A 283 -42.90 -29.81 -28.51
N ALA A 284 -41.81 -29.04 -28.51
CA ALA A 284 -40.45 -29.54 -28.72
C ALA A 284 -39.85 -30.25 -27.48
N GLY A 285 -40.63 -30.41 -26.40
CA GLY A 285 -40.25 -31.16 -25.21
C GLY A 285 -39.51 -30.35 -24.14
N LEU A 286 -39.44 -29.02 -24.26
CA LEU A 286 -38.93 -28.18 -23.16
C LEU A 286 -39.90 -28.21 -21.98
N SER A 287 -39.36 -28.28 -20.75
CA SER A 287 -40.20 -28.15 -19.56
C SER A 287 -40.75 -26.74 -19.42
N ARG A 288 -41.87 -26.57 -18.69
CA ARG A 288 -42.43 -25.24 -18.40
C ARG A 288 -41.41 -24.30 -17.76
N GLY A 289 -40.55 -24.83 -16.89
CA GLY A 289 -39.46 -24.07 -16.29
C GLY A 289 -38.36 -23.68 -17.28
N ASP A 290 -38.00 -24.56 -18.23
CA ASP A 290 -37.02 -24.23 -19.28
C ASP A 290 -37.55 -23.13 -20.22
N VAL A 291 -38.84 -23.20 -20.54
CA VAL A 291 -39.50 -22.19 -21.39
C VAL A 291 -39.54 -20.84 -20.69
N ILE A 292 -39.92 -20.82 -19.41
CA ILE A 292 -39.90 -19.61 -18.56
C ILE A 292 -38.47 -19.04 -18.45
N TYR A 293 -37.46 -19.89 -18.21
CA TYR A 293 -36.06 -19.49 -18.12
C TYR A 293 -35.52 -18.87 -19.43
N ASN A 294 -35.83 -19.50 -20.57
CA ASN A 294 -35.38 -19.02 -21.88
C ASN A 294 -36.02 -17.67 -22.27
N ILE A 295 -37.28 -17.44 -21.88
CA ILE A 295 -37.96 -16.16 -22.07
C ILE A 295 -37.24 -15.04 -21.28
N PHE A 296 -36.82 -15.30 -20.04
CA PHE A 296 -36.06 -14.33 -19.24
C PHE A 296 -34.73 -13.97 -19.89
N GLY A 297 -33.96 -14.98 -20.31
CA GLY A 297 -32.67 -14.75 -20.95
C GLY A 297 -32.78 -13.85 -22.18
N ASN A 298 -33.79 -14.10 -23.01
CA ASN A 298 -34.03 -13.36 -24.25
C ASN A 298 -34.62 -11.95 -24.04
N LEU A 299 -35.41 -11.72 -22.99
CA LEU A 299 -35.94 -10.39 -22.64
C LEU A 299 -34.90 -9.53 -21.91
N ALA A 300 -34.14 -10.13 -20.98
CA ALA A 300 -33.10 -9.45 -20.22
C ALA A 300 -31.89 -9.05 -21.08
N SER A 301 -31.64 -9.75 -22.20
CA SER A 301 -30.56 -9.42 -23.13
C SER A 301 -30.89 -8.26 -24.08
N ARG A 302 -32.13 -7.76 -24.12
CA ARG A 302 -32.53 -6.66 -25.00
C ARG A 302 -32.12 -5.31 -24.40
N VAL A 303 -31.54 -4.45 -25.23
CA VAL A 303 -31.11 -3.11 -24.82
C VAL A 303 -32.33 -2.20 -24.70
N THR A 304 -32.68 -1.81 -23.48
CA THR A 304 -33.89 -1.01 -23.19
C THR A 304 -33.65 0.51 -23.19
N ASP A 305 -32.38 0.92 -23.08
CA ASP A 305 -31.91 2.31 -23.03
C ASP A 305 -31.60 2.86 -24.43
N PRO A 306 -32.28 3.94 -24.89
CA PRO A 306 -32.06 4.55 -26.19
C PRO A 306 -30.64 5.07 -26.43
N SER A 307 -29.87 5.32 -25.37
CA SER A 307 -28.52 5.89 -25.43
C SER A 307 -27.40 4.85 -25.62
N ARG A 308 -27.73 3.55 -25.54
CA ARG A 308 -26.75 2.45 -25.62
C ARG A 308 -26.61 1.86 -27.03
N ALA A 309 -25.38 1.57 -27.44
CA ALA A 309 -25.07 0.98 -28.75
C ALA A 309 -25.74 -0.40 -28.91
N GLY A 310 -26.49 -0.60 -30.01
CA GLY A 310 -27.27 -1.82 -30.28
C GLY A 310 -28.78 -1.70 -29.98
N PHE A 311 -29.26 -0.54 -29.53
CA PHE A 311 -30.69 -0.26 -29.36
C PHE A 311 -31.42 -0.28 -30.72
N ASN A 312 -32.44 -1.14 -30.84
CA ASN A 312 -33.31 -1.19 -32.02
C ASN A 312 -34.71 -0.66 -31.63
N PRO A 313 -35.09 0.57 -32.03
CA PRO A 313 -36.39 1.16 -31.70
C PRO A 313 -37.59 0.42 -32.33
N SER A 314 -37.35 -0.39 -33.36
CA SER A 314 -38.39 -1.16 -34.06
C SER A 314 -38.57 -2.58 -33.50
N ASP A 315 -37.91 -2.90 -32.40
CA ASP A 315 -38.04 -4.20 -31.75
C ASP A 315 -39.43 -4.35 -31.10
N PRO A 316 -40.28 -5.30 -31.54
CA PRO A 316 -41.65 -5.45 -31.05
C PRO A 316 -41.74 -5.84 -29.57
N TYR A 317 -40.63 -6.29 -28.96
CA TYR A 317 -40.56 -6.69 -27.55
C TYR A 317 -39.88 -5.66 -26.65
N LEU A 318 -39.55 -4.48 -27.19
CA LEU A 318 -38.81 -3.44 -26.46
C LEU A 318 -39.64 -2.82 -25.31
N GLY A 319 -40.93 -2.58 -25.52
CA GLY A 319 -41.84 -2.09 -24.47
C GLY A 319 -41.99 -3.11 -23.34
N VAL A 320 -42.10 -4.40 -23.69
CA VAL A 320 -42.18 -5.52 -22.75
C VAL A 320 -40.92 -5.63 -21.88
N ALA A 321 -39.74 -5.52 -22.49
CA ALA A 321 -38.47 -5.59 -21.77
C ALA A 321 -38.31 -4.42 -20.78
N ARG A 322 -38.79 -3.22 -21.13
CA ARG A 322 -38.80 -2.05 -20.23
C ARG A 322 -39.74 -2.24 -19.04
N GLN A 323 -40.96 -2.71 -19.28
CA GLN A 323 -41.94 -2.94 -18.21
C GLN A 323 -41.45 -3.96 -17.19
N LEU A 324 -40.87 -5.06 -17.66
CA LEU A 324 -40.30 -6.08 -16.79
C LEU A 324 -39.10 -5.57 -15.99
N ASP A 325 -38.20 -4.76 -16.59
CA ASP A 325 -37.05 -4.18 -15.86
C ASP A 325 -37.51 -3.20 -14.76
N ASN A 326 -38.53 -2.39 -15.05
CA ASN A 326 -39.11 -1.46 -14.08
C ASN A 326 -39.81 -2.19 -12.91
N ALA A 327 -40.59 -3.24 -13.19
CA ALA A 327 -41.25 -4.04 -12.16
C ALA A 327 -40.26 -4.77 -11.24
N VAL A 328 -39.15 -5.26 -11.80
CA VAL A 328 -38.09 -5.93 -11.04
C VAL A 328 -37.37 -4.96 -10.11
N ARG A 329 -37.11 -3.71 -10.55
CA ARG A 329 -36.50 -2.67 -9.71
C ARG A 329 -37.38 -2.29 -8.52
N VAL A 330 -38.70 -2.26 -8.72
CA VAL A 330 -39.68 -2.04 -7.63
C VAL A 330 -39.67 -3.19 -6.62
N ALA A 331 -39.71 -4.43 -7.10
CA ALA A 331 -39.71 -5.61 -6.22
C ALA A 331 -38.41 -5.72 -5.39
N ALA A 332 -37.26 -5.38 -5.99
CA ALA A 332 -35.98 -5.32 -5.28
C ALA A 332 -35.99 -4.25 -4.18
N TYR A 333 -36.50 -3.04 -4.46
CA TYR A 333 -36.64 -1.95 -3.48
C TYR A 333 -37.49 -2.35 -2.27
N PHE A 334 -38.64 -2.98 -2.48
CA PHE A 334 -39.51 -3.43 -1.39
C PHE A 334 -38.87 -4.53 -0.52
N THR A 335 -38.04 -5.37 -1.11
CA THR A 335 -37.38 -6.45 -0.36
C THR A 335 -36.21 -5.93 0.49
N GLU A 336 -35.40 -5.01 -0.05
CA GLU A 336 -34.22 -4.49 0.64
C GLU A 336 -34.53 -3.36 1.64
N VAL A 337 -35.45 -2.45 1.32
CA VAL A 337 -35.72 -1.25 2.13
C VAL A 337 -36.83 -1.48 3.16
N MET A 338 -37.91 -2.17 2.78
CA MET A 338 -39.07 -2.42 3.67
C MET A 338 -38.94 -3.72 4.50
N LYS A 339 -37.83 -4.45 4.37
CA LYS A 339 -37.51 -5.69 5.11
C LYS A 339 -38.62 -6.75 5.12
N GLY A 340 -39.46 -6.79 4.08
CA GLY A 340 -40.50 -7.82 3.93
C GLY A 340 -41.68 -7.71 4.92
N ASP A 341 -42.13 -6.50 5.27
CA ASP A 341 -43.40 -6.34 6.00
C ASP A 341 -44.55 -7.00 5.21
N THR A 342 -45.07 -8.11 5.74
CA THR A 342 -46.02 -9.01 5.09
C THR A 342 -47.42 -8.43 4.93
N THR A 343 -47.68 -7.25 5.49
CA THR A 343 -49.05 -6.74 5.66
C THR A 343 -49.60 -5.97 4.44
N ASN A 344 -48.81 -5.78 3.36
CA ASN A 344 -49.27 -4.97 2.22
C ASN A 344 -48.89 -5.50 0.83
N LEU A 345 -49.18 -6.78 0.56
CA LEU A 345 -49.10 -7.39 -0.78
C LEU A 345 -49.95 -6.65 -1.85
N LEU A 346 -51.08 -6.05 -1.46
CA LEU A 346 -51.94 -5.25 -2.35
C LEU A 346 -51.32 -3.88 -2.69
N MET A 347 -50.54 -3.30 -1.78
CA MET A 347 -49.81 -2.05 -2.03
C MET A 347 -48.71 -2.28 -3.07
N LEU A 348 -48.00 -3.41 -2.97
CA LEU A 348 -47.02 -3.85 -3.97
C LEU A 348 -47.67 -4.03 -5.35
N GLN A 349 -48.83 -4.71 -5.42
CA GLN A 349 -49.59 -4.90 -6.65
C GLN A 349 -49.98 -3.56 -7.29
N SER A 350 -50.49 -2.61 -6.50
CA SER A 350 -50.90 -1.29 -6.99
C SER A 350 -49.72 -0.43 -7.46
N VAL A 351 -48.54 -0.57 -6.85
CA VAL A 351 -47.32 0.16 -7.24
C VAL A 351 -46.71 -0.46 -8.49
N VAL A 352 -46.73 -1.79 -8.61
CA VAL A 352 -46.28 -2.52 -9.81
C VAL A 352 -47.15 -2.15 -11.01
N ASP A 353 -48.49 -2.18 -10.88
CA ASP A 353 -49.44 -1.79 -11.95
C ASP A 353 -49.30 -0.33 -12.40
N ARG A 354 -48.89 0.57 -11.49
CA ARG A 354 -48.66 2.00 -11.79
C ARG A 354 -47.27 2.26 -12.37
N VAL A 355 -46.26 1.48 -12.02
CA VAL A 355 -44.89 1.60 -12.56
C VAL A 355 -44.79 1.00 -13.97
N THR A 356 -45.62 0.01 -14.31
CA THR A 356 -45.69 -0.56 -15.66
C THR A 356 -46.21 0.42 -16.73
N SER A 357 -46.78 1.56 -16.36
CA SER A 357 -47.33 2.58 -17.29
C SER A 357 -46.49 3.86 -17.41
N VAL A 358 -45.29 3.91 -16.80
CA VAL A 358 -44.41 5.10 -16.80
C VAL A 358 -43.09 4.80 -17.52
N SER A 359 -42.67 5.71 -18.40
CA SER A 359 -41.57 5.49 -19.35
C SER A 359 -40.15 5.61 -18.78
N ASP A 360 -39.96 6.21 -17.59
CA ASP A 360 -38.63 6.38 -16.99
C ASP A 360 -38.68 6.40 -15.45
N VAL A 361 -38.02 5.43 -14.82
CA VAL A 361 -37.93 5.29 -13.36
C VAL A 361 -36.46 5.12 -12.92
N SER A 362 -35.58 5.92 -13.53
CA SER A 362 -34.12 5.82 -13.42
C SER A 362 -33.53 6.19 -12.06
N THR A 363 -34.30 6.71 -11.10
CA THR A 363 -33.79 7.16 -9.78
C THR A 363 -34.65 6.68 -8.61
N ILE A 364 -34.01 6.38 -7.47
CA ILE A 364 -34.68 6.02 -6.21
C ILE A 364 -35.63 7.14 -5.76
N SER A 365 -35.27 8.41 -5.98
CA SER A 365 -36.15 9.54 -5.67
C SER A 365 -37.42 9.59 -6.53
N ALA A 366 -37.37 9.13 -7.78
CA ALA A 366 -38.57 8.99 -8.61
C ALA A 366 -39.49 7.85 -8.12
N LEU A 367 -38.90 6.73 -7.67
CA LEU A 367 -39.63 5.61 -7.02
C LEU A 367 -40.29 6.06 -5.71
N GLU A 368 -39.56 6.76 -4.85
CA GLU A 368 -40.10 7.31 -3.61
C GLU A 368 -41.24 8.30 -3.86
N SER A 369 -41.16 9.10 -4.92
CA SER A 369 -42.22 10.05 -5.31
C SER A 369 -43.49 9.34 -5.83
N LEU A 370 -43.33 8.20 -6.50
CA LEU A 370 -44.43 7.35 -6.98
C LEU A 370 -45.10 6.55 -5.86
N ILE A 371 -44.33 6.08 -4.88
CA ILE A 371 -44.80 5.36 -3.67
C ILE A 371 -45.60 6.31 -2.74
N ARG A 372 -45.29 7.61 -2.74
CA ARG A 372 -45.90 8.62 -1.85
C ARG A 372 -47.29 9.14 -2.27
N ARG A 373 -47.96 8.58 -3.28
CA ARG A 373 -49.36 8.95 -3.60
C ARG A 373 -50.35 8.01 -2.91
N GLY A 374 -50.43 8.13 -1.58
CA GLY A 374 -51.65 7.93 -0.78
C GLY A 374 -52.35 9.28 -0.56
N GLU A 375 -53.51 9.32 0.09
CA GLU A 375 -54.09 10.59 0.56
C GLU A 375 -53.12 11.18 1.58
N THR A 376 -52.38 12.20 1.15
CA THR A 376 -51.41 12.90 2.00
C THR A 376 -52.00 14.23 2.40
N GLY A 377 -52.00 14.49 3.70
CA GLY A 377 -52.51 15.75 4.21
C GLY A 377 -51.96 16.07 5.58
N ARG A 378 -52.54 17.10 6.18
CA ARG A 378 -52.24 17.52 7.54
C ARG A 378 -53.50 17.67 8.37
N VAL A 379 -53.43 17.30 9.64
CA VAL A 379 -54.48 17.62 10.62
C VAL A 379 -54.15 18.98 11.22
N VAL A 380 -54.96 20.00 10.92
CA VAL A 380 -54.65 21.41 11.17
C VAL A 380 -55.73 22.05 12.05
N ASP A 381 -55.48 22.15 13.34
CA ASP A 381 -56.10 23.15 14.25
C ASP A 381 -55.00 24.03 14.82
N GLY A 382 -53.93 23.38 15.29
CA GLY A 382 -52.61 23.95 15.48
C GLY A 382 -51.53 22.91 15.24
N TYR A 383 -51.57 22.24 14.09
CA TYR A 383 -50.98 20.91 13.81
C TYR A 383 -51.23 19.91 14.94
N ILE A 384 -52.06 18.90 14.69
CA ILE A 384 -52.36 17.90 15.72
C ILE A 384 -51.41 16.72 15.56
N SER A 385 -50.52 16.51 16.53
CA SER A 385 -49.57 15.40 16.53
C SER A 385 -50.14 14.15 17.18
N GLY A 386 -49.92 12.98 16.56
CA GLY A 386 -50.40 11.70 17.07
C GLY A 386 -51.91 11.51 16.97
N ALA A 387 -52.62 12.32 16.19
CA ALA A 387 -54.02 12.10 15.86
C ALA A 387 -54.18 10.80 15.07
N THR A 388 -55.22 10.04 15.35
CA THR A 388 -55.60 8.88 14.53
C THR A 388 -56.40 9.42 13.35
N VAL A 389 -55.91 9.18 12.12
CA VAL A 389 -56.54 9.61 10.87
C VAL A 389 -57.01 8.38 10.13
N PHE A 390 -58.28 8.32 9.76
CA PHE A 390 -58.86 7.17 9.05
C PHE A 390 -59.84 7.58 7.94
N ALA A 391 -60.07 6.68 7.00
CA ALA A 391 -61.04 6.84 5.92
C ALA A 391 -62.35 6.13 6.30
N ASP A 392 -63.33 6.94 6.65
CA ASP A 392 -64.68 6.57 7.09
C ASP A 392 -65.54 6.24 5.87
N ALA A 393 -65.67 4.94 5.60
CA ALA A 393 -66.31 4.41 4.39
C ALA A 393 -67.84 4.34 4.50
N ASP A 394 -68.37 4.15 5.71
CA ASP A 394 -69.80 4.01 5.97
C ASP A 394 -70.46 5.28 6.53
N GLY A 395 -69.65 6.28 6.90
CA GLY A 395 -70.07 7.61 7.30
C GLY A 395 -70.46 7.74 8.77
N ASP A 396 -70.17 6.74 9.60
CA ASP A 396 -70.54 6.74 11.02
C ASP A 396 -69.57 7.57 11.90
N GLY A 397 -68.37 7.87 11.37
CA GLY A 397 -67.33 8.65 12.05
C GLY A 397 -66.55 7.88 13.13
N VAL A 398 -66.64 6.57 13.16
CA VAL A 398 -65.93 5.64 14.04
C VAL A 398 -64.95 4.80 13.23
N LEU A 399 -63.80 4.46 13.81
CA LEU A 399 -62.83 3.61 13.12
C LEU A 399 -63.25 2.14 13.19
N ASP A 400 -63.58 1.55 12.04
CA ASP A 400 -64.07 0.18 11.91
C ASP A 400 -63.05 -0.83 11.36
N LEU A 401 -63.37 -2.13 11.55
CA LEU A 401 -62.54 -3.24 11.03
C LEU A 401 -62.55 -3.26 9.50
N GLY A 402 -61.43 -2.87 8.89
CA GLY A 402 -61.24 -2.87 7.43
C GLY A 402 -61.05 -1.48 6.83
N GLU A 403 -61.23 -0.43 7.62
CA GLU A 403 -60.96 0.94 7.20
C GLU A 403 -59.47 1.27 7.24
N ALA A 404 -59.02 2.06 6.27
CA ALA A 404 -57.65 2.54 6.25
C ALA A 404 -57.45 3.55 7.38
N PHE A 405 -56.42 3.36 8.22
CA PHE A 405 -56.03 4.33 9.25
C PHE A 405 -54.52 4.54 9.34
N THR A 406 -54.11 5.67 9.90
CA THR A 406 -52.72 6.06 10.16
C THR A 406 -52.66 6.99 11.38
N ARG A 407 -51.45 7.39 11.79
CA ARG A 407 -51.25 8.43 12.81
C ARG A 407 -50.53 9.63 12.23
N SER A 408 -50.94 10.82 12.65
CA SER A 408 -50.24 12.05 12.27
C SER A 408 -48.88 12.16 12.99
N ASP A 409 -47.89 12.72 12.30
CA ASP A 409 -46.54 12.90 12.81
C ASP A 409 -46.39 14.13 13.75
N SER A 410 -45.15 14.50 14.07
CA SER A 410 -44.83 15.68 14.90
C SER A 410 -45.14 17.03 14.26
N GLU A 411 -45.61 17.06 13.02
CA GLU A 411 -46.05 18.26 12.30
C GLU A 411 -47.51 18.10 11.80
N GLY A 412 -48.24 17.14 12.36
CA GLY A 412 -49.62 16.84 11.98
C GLY A 412 -49.77 16.21 10.59
N ARG A 413 -48.69 15.81 9.91
CA ARG A 413 -48.74 15.19 8.57
C ARG A 413 -49.18 13.74 8.69
N PHE A 414 -49.99 13.30 7.74
CA PHE A 414 -50.40 11.90 7.63
C PHE A 414 -50.26 11.42 6.20
N ILE A 415 -50.06 10.11 6.05
CA ILE A 415 -50.08 9.41 4.78
C ILE A 415 -51.03 8.23 4.96
N LEU A 416 -52.13 8.25 4.21
CA LEU A 416 -53.18 7.24 4.28
C LEU A 416 -53.26 6.47 2.95
N THR A 417 -52.93 5.19 2.98
CA THR A 417 -52.90 4.32 1.79
C THR A 417 -54.16 3.45 1.73
N GLY A 418 -54.79 3.36 0.56
CA GLY A 418 -56.03 2.58 0.39
C GLY A 418 -57.29 3.24 0.96
N ALA A 419 -57.28 4.56 1.17
CA ALA A 419 -58.42 5.32 1.69
C ALA A 419 -59.63 5.27 0.75
N VAL A 420 -60.79 4.86 1.26
CA VAL A 420 -62.10 4.95 0.60
C VAL A 420 -63.08 5.54 1.60
N GLY A 421 -63.70 6.68 1.29
CA GLY A 421 -64.60 7.38 2.23
C GLY A 421 -64.06 8.74 2.70
N ASN A 422 -64.79 9.39 3.60
CA ASN A 422 -64.42 10.70 4.12
C ASN A 422 -63.25 10.58 5.10
N LEU A 423 -62.44 11.63 5.25
CA LEU A 423 -61.32 11.62 6.17
C LEU A 423 -61.78 12.06 7.56
N VAL A 424 -61.43 11.30 8.60
CA VAL A 424 -61.74 11.62 9.99
C VAL A 424 -60.45 11.64 10.81
N ALA A 425 -60.29 12.65 11.67
CA ALA A 425 -59.17 12.77 12.59
C ALA A 425 -59.67 12.93 14.04
N VAL A 426 -59.18 12.07 14.93
CA VAL A 426 -59.55 12.05 16.36
C VAL A 426 -58.32 11.90 17.26
N GLY A 427 -58.37 12.51 18.44
CA GLY A 427 -57.28 12.49 19.42
C GLY A 427 -56.01 13.22 18.97
N GLY A 428 -54.91 12.95 19.66
CA GLY A 428 -53.63 13.63 19.46
C GLY A 428 -53.45 14.85 20.36
N THR A 429 -52.33 15.55 20.18
CA THR A 429 -51.97 16.78 20.90
C THR A 429 -51.93 17.91 19.90
N ASP A 430 -52.74 18.95 20.13
CA ASP A 430 -52.66 20.18 19.36
C ASP A 430 -51.35 20.87 19.74
N LEU A 431 -50.46 21.00 18.76
CA LEU A 431 -49.15 21.54 19.00
C LEU A 431 -49.24 23.02 19.36
N SER A 432 -50.16 23.82 18.82
CA SER A 432 -50.24 25.26 19.13
C SER A 432 -50.58 25.54 20.61
N THR A 433 -51.35 24.66 21.24
CA THR A 433 -51.78 24.78 22.64
C THR A 433 -51.03 23.84 23.59
N ASN A 434 -50.39 22.79 23.06
CA ASN A 434 -49.81 21.65 23.79
C ASN A 434 -50.82 20.97 24.74
N LEU A 435 -52.09 20.98 24.33
CA LEU A 435 -53.17 20.30 25.04
C LEU A 435 -53.71 19.16 24.16
N PRO A 436 -54.24 18.08 24.77
CA PRO A 436 -54.90 17.03 24.02
C PRO A 436 -56.06 17.60 23.19
N PHE A 437 -56.12 17.22 21.91
CA PHE A 437 -57.27 17.54 21.09
C PHE A 437 -58.43 16.61 21.48
N THR A 438 -59.52 17.18 22.00
CA THR A 438 -60.68 16.44 22.53
C THR A 438 -61.89 16.47 21.59
N GLY A 439 -61.70 16.87 20.33
CA GLY A 439 -62.75 16.98 19.33
C GLY A 439 -62.70 15.88 18.25
N LEU A 440 -63.55 16.03 17.24
CA LEU A 440 -63.57 15.23 16.03
C LEU A 440 -63.53 16.16 14.83
N LEU A 441 -62.58 15.95 13.92
CA LEU A 441 -62.46 16.70 12.67
C LEU A 441 -62.76 15.79 11.50
N LYS A 442 -63.51 16.30 10.52
CA LYS A 442 -63.83 15.59 9.27
C LYS A 442 -63.37 16.39 8.05
N ALA A 443 -63.15 15.71 6.94
CA ALA A 443 -62.94 16.33 5.64
C ALA A 443 -63.47 15.44 4.51
N PRO A 444 -63.93 16.02 3.38
CA PRO A 444 -64.26 15.24 2.19
C PRO A 444 -63.04 14.47 1.67
N THR A 445 -63.27 13.32 1.01
CA THR A 445 -62.22 12.55 0.32
C THR A 445 -61.41 13.45 -0.64
N GLY A 446 -60.09 13.29 -0.68
CA GLY A 446 -59.18 14.12 -1.50
C GLY A 446 -58.71 15.42 -0.85
N SER A 447 -59.07 15.69 0.41
CA SER A 447 -58.62 16.89 1.13
C SER A 447 -57.18 16.75 1.62
N ALA A 448 -56.33 17.75 1.35
CA ALA A 448 -54.95 17.80 1.83
C ALA A 448 -54.83 18.41 3.25
N VAL A 449 -55.94 18.93 3.80
CA VAL A 449 -56.03 19.37 5.20
C VAL A 449 -57.30 18.81 5.86
N ILE A 450 -57.20 18.43 7.13
CA ILE A 450 -58.34 18.07 8.00
C ILE A 450 -58.40 19.11 9.11
N ASN A 451 -59.41 19.98 9.08
CA ASN A 451 -59.55 21.10 10.01
C ASN A 451 -61.04 21.39 10.33
N PRO A 452 -61.34 22.34 11.23
CA PRO A 452 -62.73 22.71 11.54
C PRO A 452 -63.55 23.21 10.34
N LEU A 453 -62.90 23.87 9.36
CA LEU A 453 -63.58 24.37 8.16
C LEU A 453 -63.90 23.24 7.18
N THR A 454 -63.01 22.27 6.97
CA THR A 454 -63.32 21.09 6.15
C THR A 454 -64.42 20.25 6.78
N SER A 455 -64.53 20.27 8.11
CA SER A 455 -65.62 19.61 8.84
C SER A 455 -66.97 20.27 8.53
N LEU A 456 -67.01 21.61 8.47
CA LEU A 456 -68.21 22.34 8.06
C LEU A 456 -68.53 22.16 6.57
N VAL A 457 -67.51 22.09 5.70
CA VAL A 457 -67.69 21.84 4.27
C VAL A 457 -68.34 20.47 4.07
N LEU A 458 -67.83 19.43 4.74
CA LEU A 458 -68.42 18.10 4.67
C LEU A 458 -69.86 18.08 5.21
N ALA A 459 -70.13 18.75 6.33
CA ALA A 459 -71.46 18.83 6.91
C ALA A 459 -72.47 19.67 6.10
N THR A 460 -71.99 20.53 5.19
CA THR A 460 -72.83 21.35 4.29
C THR A 460 -73.12 20.63 2.96
N ALA A 461 -72.21 19.76 2.52
CA ALA A 461 -72.32 19.03 1.27
C ALA A 461 -73.34 17.89 1.39
N GLN A 462 -74.21 17.73 0.39
CA GLN A 462 -75.14 16.59 0.35
C GLN A 462 -74.50 15.30 -0.19
N ASP A 463 -73.52 15.43 -1.09
CA ASP A 463 -72.71 14.35 -1.65
C ASP A 463 -71.33 14.89 -2.11
N GLN A 464 -70.45 14.02 -2.62
CA GLN A 464 -69.12 14.44 -3.10
C GLN A 464 -69.16 15.45 -4.26
N SER A 465 -70.23 15.47 -5.07
CA SER A 465 -70.36 16.41 -6.19
C SER A 465 -70.70 17.84 -5.72
N ASP A 466 -71.21 17.97 -4.49
CA ASP A 466 -71.65 19.23 -3.88
C ASP A 466 -70.55 19.96 -3.09
N VAL A 467 -69.39 19.32 -2.90
CA VAL A 467 -68.28 19.83 -2.05
C VAL A 467 -67.76 21.20 -2.53
N ALA A 468 -67.71 21.44 -3.84
CA ALA A 468 -67.29 22.73 -4.40
C ALA A 468 -68.28 23.86 -4.06
N ARG A 469 -69.59 23.59 -4.12
CA ARG A 469 -70.64 24.55 -3.73
C ARG A 469 -70.58 24.81 -2.23
N ALA A 470 -70.45 23.75 -1.41
CA ALA A 470 -70.32 23.86 0.03
C ALA A 470 -69.10 24.73 0.43
N THR A 471 -67.96 24.52 -0.22
CA THR A 471 -66.75 25.34 -0.01
C THR A 471 -67.00 26.82 -0.28
N GLN A 472 -67.72 27.15 -1.36
CA GLN A 472 -68.05 28.53 -1.72
C GLN A 472 -69.07 29.18 -0.75
N VAL A 473 -70.04 28.39 -0.25
CA VAL A 473 -71.01 28.87 0.74
C VAL A 473 -70.32 29.21 2.05
N ILE A 474 -69.47 28.31 2.56
CA ILE A 474 -68.73 28.52 3.81
C ILE A 474 -67.79 29.73 3.68
N SER A 475 -67.02 29.84 2.60
CA SER A 475 -66.10 30.96 2.41
C SER A 475 -66.80 32.32 2.35
N THR A 476 -67.92 32.40 1.62
CA THR A 476 -68.69 33.65 1.47
C THR A 476 -69.37 34.05 2.78
N LYS A 477 -70.02 33.09 3.46
CA LYS A 477 -70.82 33.37 4.66
C LYS A 477 -69.98 33.65 5.90
N LEU A 478 -68.76 33.11 5.98
CA LEU A 478 -67.78 33.45 7.01
C LEU A 478 -66.87 34.64 6.63
N SER A 479 -67.12 35.29 5.49
CA SER A 479 -66.33 36.43 5.00
C SER A 479 -64.83 36.12 4.88
N LEU A 480 -64.50 34.91 4.43
CA LEU A 480 -63.12 34.50 4.15
C LEU A 480 -62.61 35.11 2.82
N PRO A 481 -61.30 35.37 2.67
CA PRO A 481 -60.76 35.95 1.43
C PRO A 481 -60.98 35.06 0.19
N SER A 482 -61.21 35.70 -0.97
CA SER A 482 -61.48 35.00 -2.22
C SER A 482 -60.24 34.29 -2.80
N GLY A 483 -60.45 33.18 -3.51
CA GLY A 483 -59.37 32.43 -4.18
C GLY A 483 -58.70 31.35 -3.32
N ILE A 484 -59.11 31.18 -2.06
CA ILE A 484 -58.62 30.12 -1.18
C ILE A 484 -59.42 28.83 -1.40
N ASN A 485 -58.71 27.71 -1.62
CA ASN A 485 -59.33 26.38 -1.59
C ASN A 485 -59.25 25.79 -0.17
N LEU A 486 -60.37 25.74 0.54
CA LEU A 486 -60.42 25.27 1.93
C LEU A 486 -60.01 23.80 2.12
N LEU A 487 -60.04 22.99 1.05
CA LEU A 487 -59.67 21.56 1.10
C LEU A 487 -58.16 21.33 1.02
N THR A 488 -57.40 22.32 0.56
CA THR A 488 -55.94 22.20 0.35
C THR A 488 -55.12 23.31 1.00
N PHE A 489 -55.75 24.39 1.42
CA PHE A 489 -55.06 25.52 2.01
C PHE A 489 -54.66 25.25 3.47
N ASP A 490 -53.36 25.15 3.71
CA ASP A 490 -52.77 25.05 5.04
C ASP A 490 -52.38 26.46 5.55
N PRO A 491 -53.18 27.06 6.47
CA PRO A 491 -52.91 28.40 6.97
C PRO A 491 -51.59 28.50 7.75
N LEU A 492 -51.16 27.43 8.44
CA LEU A 492 -49.93 27.44 9.24
C LEU A 492 -48.69 27.35 8.34
N SER A 493 -48.77 26.54 7.28
CA SER A 493 -47.70 26.46 6.28
C SER A 493 -47.53 27.76 5.50
N VAL A 494 -48.63 28.43 5.13
CA VAL A 494 -48.59 29.70 4.41
C VAL A 494 -48.07 30.82 5.32
N ALA A 495 -48.48 30.84 6.58
CA ALA A 495 -47.99 31.81 7.57
C ALA A 495 -46.48 31.68 7.84
N GLY A 496 -45.95 30.46 7.87
CA GLY A 496 -44.52 30.18 8.05
C GLY A 496 -43.66 30.35 6.78
N ASN A 497 -44.27 30.56 5.61
CA ASN A 497 -43.54 30.69 4.35
C ASN A 497 -43.00 32.13 4.18
N PRO A 498 -41.66 32.34 4.15
CA PRO A 498 -41.09 33.67 3.97
C PRO A 498 -41.45 34.28 2.60
N ASN A 499 -41.74 33.45 1.60
CA ASN A 499 -42.04 33.85 0.23
C ASN A 499 -43.54 34.04 -0.05
N ALA A 500 -44.44 33.79 0.92
CA ALA A 500 -45.86 34.02 0.73
C ALA A 500 -46.16 35.53 0.60
N THR A 501 -47.05 35.88 -0.32
CA THR A 501 -47.51 37.24 -0.53
C THR A 501 -48.25 37.78 0.69
N GLU A 502 -48.33 39.10 0.78
CA GLU A 502 -49.08 39.78 1.84
C GLU A 502 -50.54 39.34 1.90
N ALA A 503 -51.18 39.19 0.72
CA ALA A 503 -52.55 38.74 0.60
C ALA A 503 -52.72 37.29 1.10
N GLU A 504 -51.76 36.40 0.81
CA GLU A 504 -51.75 35.01 1.29
C GLU A 504 -51.55 34.91 2.80
N LYS A 505 -50.74 35.80 3.39
CA LYS A 505 -50.53 35.87 4.85
C LYS A 505 -51.78 36.39 5.59
N ILE A 506 -52.44 37.41 5.04
CA ILE A 506 -53.73 37.90 5.56
C ILE A 506 -54.80 36.80 5.45
N ALA A 507 -54.81 36.06 4.35
CA ALA A 507 -55.65 34.89 4.14
C ALA A 507 -55.39 33.78 5.17
N ALA A 508 -54.12 33.44 5.43
CA ALA A 508 -53.74 32.45 6.43
C ALA A 508 -54.27 32.79 7.82
N VAL A 509 -54.06 34.04 8.28
CA VAL A 509 -54.57 34.50 9.58
C VAL A 509 -56.10 34.48 9.64
N SER A 510 -56.76 34.91 8.57
CA SER A 510 -58.24 34.95 8.52
C SER A 510 -58.85 33.55 8.58
N VAL A 511 -58.29 32.60 7.83
CA VAL A 511 -58.70 31.18 7.84
C VAL A 511 -58.45 30.57 9.22
N GLN A 512 -57.30 30.84 9.83
CA GLN A 512 -56.96 30.32 11.16
C GLN A 512 -57.88 30.88 12.26
N LYS A 513 -58.22 32.18 12.21
CA LYS A 513 -59.17 32.80 13.15
C LYS A 513 -60.55 32.15 13.06
N ALA A 514 -61.05 31.92 11.84
CA ALA A 514 -62.33 31.26 11.64
C ALA A 514 -62.31 29.82 12.17
N ALA A 515 -61.26 29.05 11.85
CA ALA A 515 -61.09 27.70 12.37
C ALA A 515 -61.08 27.65 13.91
N ALA A 516 -60.30 28.53 14.56
CA ALA A 516 -60.20 28.60 16.01
C ALA A 516 -61.53 29.00 16.68
N MET A 517 -62.29 29.93 16.09
CA MET A 517 -63.62 30.33 16.60
C MET A 517 -64.66 29.20 16.46
N ILE A 518 -64.57 28.40 15.38
CA ILE A 518 -65.41 27.21 15.20
C ILE A 518 -65.06 26.17 16.27
N THR A 519 -63.78 25.87 16.48
CA THR A 519 -63.32 24.94 17.53
C THR A 519 -63.81 25.38 18.91
N ASN A 520 -63.65 26.66 19.26
CA ASN A 520 -64.11 27.20 20.54
C ASN A 520 -65.62 27.04 20.73
N LEU A 521 -66.40 27.38 19.69
CA LEU A 521 -67.85 27.24 19.71
C LEU A 521 -68.27 25.78 19.89
N THR A 522 -67.74 24.86 19.09
CA THR A 522 -68.17 23.46 19.08
C THR A 522 -67.76 22.73 20.37
N ILE A 523 -66.53 22.94 20.86
CA ILE A 523 -66.03 22.30 22.07
C ILE A 523 -66.71 22.85 23.33
N GLN A 524 -66.85 24.17 23.47
CA GLN A 524 -67.51 24.74 24.65
C GLN A 524 -69.02 24.50 24.65
N ALA A 525 -69.67 24.53 23.48
CA ALA A 525 -71.08 24.16 23.35
C ALA A 525 -71.30 22.70 23.75
N ALA A 526 -70.46 21.76 23.29
CA ALA A 526 -70.57 20.36 23.67
C ALA A 526 -70.43 20.14 25.18
N SER A 527 -69.48 20.82 25.82
CA SER A 527 -69.30 20.80 27.27
C SER A 527 -70.49 21.38 28.03
N GLY A 528 -71.21 22.34 27.45
CA GLY A 528 -72.43 22.88 28.05
C GLY A 528 -73.67 22.03 27.83
N LEU A 529 -73.82 21.45 26.64
CA LEU A 529 -74.98 20.62 26.25
C LEU A 529 -74.96 19.24 26.91
N THR A 530 -73.76 18.69 27.11
CA THR A 530 -73.55 17.33 27.65
C THR A 530 -72.46 17.32 28.73
N PRO A 531 -72.69 18.00 29.88
CA PRO A 531 -71.63 18.26 30.85
C PRO A 531 -71.09 17.03 31.58
N THR A 532 -71.88 15.94 31.65
CA THR A 532 -71.54 14.68 32.33
C THR A 532 -71.22 13.54 31.37
N ALA A 533 -71.17 13.80 30.07
CA ALA A 533 -70.95 12.79 29.03
C ALA A 533 -69.52 12.25 29.03
N ASP A 534 -69.38 10.97 28.67
CA ASP A 534 -68.08 10.35 28.40
C ASP A 534 -67.43 10.93 27.13
N SER A 535 -66.17 10.55 26.87
CA SER A 535 -65.41 11.09 25.74
C SER A 535 -66.06 10.79 24.38
N ALA A 536 -66.69 9.62 24.22
CA ALA A 536 -67.33 9.22 22.96
C ALA A 536 -68.60 10.05 22.68
N THR A 537 -69.46 10.17 23.68
CA THR A 537 -70.69 10.96 23.61
C THR A 537 -70.39 12.45 23.42
N ARG A 538 -69.30 12.94 24.03
CA ARG A 538 -68.85 14.32 23.86
C ARG A 538 -68.31 14.59 22.44
N MET A 539 -67.59 13.65 21.82
CA MET A 539 -67.17 13.76 20.42
C MET A 539 -68.37 13.75 19.45
N ALA A 540 -69.36 12.88 19.68
CA ALA A 540 -70.61 12.86 18.91
C ALA A 540 -71.39 14.19 19.05
N THR A 541 -71.37 14.78 20.23
CA THR A 541 -71.96 16.11 20.50
C THR A 541 -71.22 17.21 19.73
N VAL A 542 -69.88 17.21 19.72
CA VAL A 542 -69.07 18.14 18.92
C VAL A 542 -69.39 18.03 17.42
N ALA A 543 -69.51 16.80 16.90
CA ALA A 543 -69.92 16.57 15.51
C ALA A 543 -71.32 17.13 15.23
N LYS A 544 -72.30 16.86 16.10
CA LYS A 544 -73.66 17.38 15.95
C LYS A 544 -73.76 18.90 16.01
N VAL A 545 -73.01 19.55 16.92
CA VAL A 545 -72.94 21.02 16.98
C VAL A 545 -72.33 21.59 15.70
N SER A 546 -71.34 20.91 15.13
CA SER A 546 -70.71 21.31 13.86
C SER A 546 -71.68 21.19 12.68
N GLU A 547 -72.49 20.14 12.61
CA GLU A 547 -73.56 19.96 11.62
C GLU A 547 -74.65 21.04 11.73
N VAL A 548 -75.07 21.37 12.95
CA VAL A 548 -76.04 22.44 13.20
C VAL A 548 -75.46 23.80 12.80
N LEU A 549 -74.20 24.06 13.13
CA LEU A 549 -73.50 25.27 12.71
C LEU A 549 -73.41 25.37 11.18
N ALA A 550 -73.03 24.28 10.50
CA ALA A 550 -73.01 24.20 9.04
C ALA A 550 -74.38 24.53 8.43
N THR A 551 -75.45 23.98 8.99
CA THR A 551 -76.84 24.26 8.55
C THR A 551 -77.21 25.74 8.74
N GLN A 552 -76.85 26.33 9.88
CA GLN A 552 -77.10 27.75 10.16
C GLN A 552 -76.32 28.67 9.21
N ILE A 553 -75.07 28.30 8.86
CA ILE A 553 -74.25 29.04 7.89
C ILE A 553 -74.83 28.91 6.48
N ALA A 554 -75.24 27.71 6.08
CA ALA A 554 -75.77 27.43 4.75
C ALA A 554 -77.12 28.11 4.48
N THR A 555 -77.95 28.27 5.52
CA THR A 555 -79.29 28.86 5.43
C THR A 555 -79.33 30.37 5.72
N ALA A 556 -78.23 30.96 6.20
CA ALA A 556 -78.15 32.39 6.48
C ALA A 556 -78.30 33.24 5.21
N SER A 557 -79.08 34.33 5.28
CA SER A 557 -79.21 35.29 4.17
C SER A 557 -78.00 36.22 4.04
N THR A 558 -77.35 36.56 5.16
CA THR A 558 -76.18 37.46 5.25
C THR A 558 -74.92 36.72 5.73
N SER A 559 -73.81 37.42 5.96
CA SER A 559 -72.65 36.86 6.65
C SER A 559 -72.99 36.45 8.08
N VAL A 560 -72.26 35.47 8.61
CA VAL A 560 -72.45 34.90 9.95
C VAL A 560 -71.30 35.33 10.84
N ASP A 561 -71.63 36.06 11.92
CA ASP A 561 -70.68 36.40 12.97
C ASP A 561 -70.58 35.27 14.00
N LEU A 562 -69.43 34.61 14.03
CA LEU A 562 -69.12 33.51 14.96
C LEU A 562 -68.84 33.98 16.40
N SER A 563 -68.74 35.28 16.65
CA SER A 563 -68.61 35.87 18.00
C SER A 563 -69.93 36.42 18.56
N GLY A 564 -70.95 36.56 17.71
CA GLY A 564 -72.23 37.14 18.09
C GLY A 564 -73.05 36.21 19.00
N ALA A 565 -73.45 36.72 20.17
CA ALA A 565 -74.22 35.96 21.16
C ALA A 565 -75.56 35.43 20.61
N GLU A 566 -76.18 36.12 19.66
CA GLU A 566 -77.44 35.68 19.01
C GLU A 566 -77.22 34.44 18.12
N THR A 567 -76.17 34.46 17.27
CA THR A 567 -75.79 33.32 16.43
C THR A 567 -75.47 32.11 17.28
N ILE A 568 -74.65 32.29 18.31
CA ILE A 568 -74.26 31.23 19.24
C ILE A 568 -75.48 30.67 19.98
N SER A 569 -76.38 31.54 20.44
CA SER A 569 -77.63 31.11 21.11
C SER A 569 -78.51 30.26 20.20
N ARG A 570 -78.63 30.61 18.91
CA ARG A 570 -79.36 29.81 17.91
C ARG A 570 -78.73 28.43 17.71
N VAL A 571 -77.40 28.39 17.55
CA VAL A 571 -76.65 27.13 17.39
C VAL A 571 -76.83 26.25 18.63
N LEU A 572 -76.76 26.82 19.84
CA LEU A 572 -76.97 26.09 21.10
C LEU A 572 -78.39 25.52 21.21
N ALA A 573 -79.44 26.31 20.93
CA ALA A 573 -80.83 25.82 20.97
C ALA A 573 -81.10 24.71 19.94
N ALA A 574 -80.64 24.90 18.70
CA ALA A 574 -80.83 23.91 17.65
C ALA A 574 -80.05 22.61 17.95
N SER A 575 -78.83 22.73 18.48
CA SER A 575 -78.03 21.57 18.92
C SER A 575 -78.68 20.86 20.10
N ALA A 576 -79.18 21.59 21.10
CA ALA A 576 -79.90 21.00 22.24
C ALA A 576 -81.16 20.25 21.81
N THR A 577 -81.89 20.79 20.83
CA THR A 577 -83.06 20.14 20.25
C THR A 577 -82.67 18.86 19.50
N ALA A 578 -81.62 18.92 18.69
CA ALA A 578 -81.13 17.76 17.94
C ALA A 578 -80.58 16.64 18.83
N LEU A 579 -80.09 16.98 20.03
CA LEU A 579 -79.55 16.04 21.03
C LEU A 579 -80.59 15.63 22.09
N GLY A 580 -81.76 16.25 22.13
CA GLY A 580 -82.80 15.97 23.12
C GLY A 580 -82.52 16.51 24.53
N VAL A 581 -81.65 17.52 24.68
CA VAL A 581 -81.19 18.08 25.97
C VAL A 581 -81.73 19.49 26.27
N THR A 582 -82.80 19.91 25.59
CA THR A 582 -83.34 21.28 25.65
C THR A 582 -83.68 21.76 27.06
N ALA A 583 -84.22 20.89 27.92
CA ALA A 583 -84.64 21.25 29.28
C ALA A 583 -83.46 21.63 30.20
N SER A 584 -82.30 20.99 30.02
CA SER A 584 -81.09 21.25 30.81
C SER A 584 -80.36 22.52 30.38
N LEU A 585 -80.51 22.94 29.11
CA LEU A 585 -79.85 24.13 28.58
C LEU A 585 -80.64 25.42 28.87
N SER A 586 -81.98 25.39 28.84
CA SER A 586 -82.80 26.61 28.78
C SER A 586 -82.50 27.66 29.86
N PRO A 587 -82.20 27.31 31.13
CA PRO A 587 -81.88 28.31 32.16
C PRO A 587 -80.53 29.01 31.97
N PHE A 588 -79.59 28.35 31.29
CA PHE A 588 -78.20 28.77 31.19
C PHE A 588 -77.80 29.20 29.78
N GLN A 589 -78.69 29.05 28.79
CA GLN A 589 -78.40 29.25 27.37
C GLN A 589 -77.75 30.61 27.07
N THR A 590 -78.31 31.70 27.61
CA THR A 590 -77.77 33.05 27.39
C THR A 590 -76.40 33.23 28.05
N GLN A 591 -76.19 32.66 29.24
CA GLN A 591 -74.92 32.75 29.96
C GLN A 591 -73.82 31.94 29.25
N LEU A 592 -74.15 30.74 28.78
CA LEU A 592 -73.26 29.91 27.96
C LEU A 592 -72.91 30.61 26.64
N ALA A 593 -73.91 31.16 25.93
CA ALA A 593 -73.68 31.92 24.71
C ALA A 593 -72.78 33.15 24.95
N THR A 594 -72.88 33.78 26.12
CA THR A 594 -72.05 34.93 26.50
C THR A 594 -70.58 34.52 26.69
N VAL A 595 -70.30 33.40 27.36
CA VAL A 595 -68.94 32.90 27.58
C VAL A 595 -68.27 32.53 26.25
N ILE A 596 -68.98 31.75 25.42
CA ILE A 596 -68.48 31.34 24.11
C ILE A 596 -68.28 32.56 23.20
N GLY A 597 -69.23 33.50 23.21
CA GLY A 597 -69.14 34.74 22.44
C GLY A 597 -67.94 35.61 22.84
N ALA A 598 -67.67 35.74 24.15
CA ALA A 598 -66.50 36.47 24.63
C ALA A 598 -65.18 35.81 24.22
N SER A 599 -65.10 34.47 24.31
CA SER A 599 -63.95 33.70 23.82
C SER A 599 -63.72 33.90 22.32
N ASN A 600 -64.77 33.82 21.51
CA ASN A 600 -64.69 34.04 20.06
C ASN A 600 -64.39 35.49 19.69
N ALA A 601 -64.93 36.47 20.42
CA ALA A 601 -64.64 37.88 20.22
C ALA A 601 -63.15 38.19 20.47
N SER A 602 -62.52 37.53 21.44
CA SER A 602 -61.08 37.69 21.72
C SER A 602 -60.18 37.27 20.55
N ILE A 603 -60.63 36.31 19.73
CA ILE A 603 -59.96 35.89 18.49
C ILE A 603 -60.32 36.83 17.34
N ALA A 604 -61.60 37.15 17.18
CA ALA A 604 -62.10 38.00 16.08
C ALA A 604 -61.43 39.38 16.03
N GLN A 605 -61.16 39.97 17.20
CA GLN A 605 -60.55 41.30 17.35
C GLN A 605 -59.04 41.34 17.09
N LEU A 606 -58.36 40.19 16.98
CA LEU A 606 -56.93 40.17 16.67
C LEU A 606 -56.67 40.77 15.28
N PRO A 607 -55.60 41.57 15.10
CA PRO A 607 -55.33 42.21 13.83
C PRO A 607 -55.00 41.18 12.75
N ASN A 608 -55.53 41.36 11.54
CA ASN A 608 -55.12 40.57 10.38
C ASN A 608 -53.75 41.03 9.80
N ALA A 609 -53.03 41.91 10.51
CA ALA A 609 -51.83 42.60 10.03
C ALA A 609 -50.60 41.67 9.93
N THR A 610 -49.68 42.06 9.06
CA THR A 610 -48.61 41.23 8.48
C THR A 610 -47.22 41.46 9.06
N SER A 611 -47.05 42.51 9.86
CA SER A 611 -45.76 42.88 10.45
C SER A 611 -45.21 41.79 11.37
N ASN A 612 -46.08 40.97 11.97
CA ASN A 612 -45.69 39.78 12.73
C ASN A 612 -46.80 38.72 12.76
N VAL A 613 -47.00 38.01 11.64
CA VAL A 613 -47.98 36.90 11.52
C VAL A 613 -47.81 35.86 12.65
N THR A 614 -46.57 35.61 13.06
CA THR A 614 -46.23 34.67 14.14
C THR A 614 -46.81 35.10 15.49
N GLU A 615 -46.72 36.38 15.86
CA GLU A 615 -47.34 36.91 17.09
C GLU A 615 -48.87 36.81 17.08
N THR A 616 -49.49 37.06 15.92
CA THR A 616 -50.94 36.92 15.77
C THR A 616 -51.37 35.46 15.95
N LEU A 617 -50.65 34.50 15.35
CA LEU A 617 -50.93 33.07 15.52
C LEU A 617 -50.73 32.60 16.97
N GLN A 618 -49.71 33.11 17.68
CA GLN A 618 -49.54 32.85 19.11
C GLN A 618 -50.70 33.41 19.94
N SER A 619 -51.20 34.59 19.58
CA SER A 619 -52.33 35.22 20.27
C SER A 619 -53.63 34.42 20.07
N ILE A 620 -53.82 33.81 18.90
CA ILE A 620 -54.92 32.87 18.64
C ILE A 620 -54.78 31.62 19.53
N ALA A 621 -53.59 31.02 19.60
CA ALA A 621 -53.34 29.83 20.43
C ALA A 621 -53.56 30.11 21.93
N LYS A 622 -53.13 31.28 22.43
CA LYS A 622 -53.41 31.72 23.81
C LYS A 622 -54.90 31.82 24.09
N ALA A 623 -55.67 32.38 23.16
CA ALA A 623 -57.12 32.43 23.28
C ALA A 623 -57.77 31.03 23.28
N GLN A 624 -57.25 30.10 22.47
CA GLN A 624 -57.71 28.70 22.43
C GLN A 624 -57.40 27.94 23.73
N ILE A 625 -56.25 28.16 24.37
CA ILE A 625 -55.93 27.56 25.69
C ILE A 625 -56.96 27.98 26.74
N VAL A 626 -57.24 29.29 26.82
CA VAL A 626 -58.21 29.82 27.78
C VAL A 626 -59.62 29.34 27.45
N ALA A 627 -59.96 29.22 26.17
CA ALA A 627 -61.22 28.64 25.70
C ALA A 627 -61.38 27.15 26.10
N GLN A 628 -60.31 26.36 26.04
CA GLN A 628 -60.34 24.95 26.46
C GLN A 628 -60.43 24.82 28.00
N ALA A 629 -59.78 25.72 28.75
CA ALA A 629 -59.98 25.84 30.19
C ALA A 629 -61.43 26.25 30.52
N ALA A 630 -61.99 27.20 29.77
CA ALA A 630 -63.39 27.60 29.88
C ALA A 630 -64.33 26.43 29.63
N SER A 631 -64.05 25.59 28.63
CA SER A 631 -64.84 24.37 28.33
C SER A 631 -64.92 23.43 29.54
N SER A 632 -63.80 23.22 30.25
CA SER A 632 -63.78 22.41 31.48
C SER A 632 -64.57 23.06 32.62
N ALA A 633 -64.47 24.38 32.78
CA ALA A 633 -65.22 25.14 33.77
C ALA A 633 -66.73 25.19 33.47
N ILE A 634 -67.11 25.27 32.19
CA ILE A 634 -68.49 25.19 31.71
C ILE A 634 -69.09 23.85 32.08
N ALA A 635 -68.41 22.73 31.78
CA ALA A 635 -68.91 21.40 32.13
C ALA A 635 -69.13 21.25 33.65
N ALA A 636 -68.20 21.76 34.46
CA ALA A 636 -68.32 21.75 35.92
C ALA A 636 -69.49 22.63 36.42
N GLY A 637 -69.62 23.86 35.89
CA GLY A 637 -70.69 24.79 36.26
C GLY A 637 -72.08 24.29 35.83
N MET A 638 -72.19 23.73 34.63
CA MET A 638 -73.42 23.12 34.13
C MET A 638 -73.80 21.85 34.89
N SER A 639 -72.83 21.03 35.34
CA SER A 639 -73.08 19.88 36.21
C SER A 639 -73.55 20.28 37.62
N ALA A 640 -73.21 21.50 38.05
CA ALA A 640 -73.57 22.07 39.34
C ALA A 640 -74.78 23.03 39.27
N ASP A 641 -75.48 23.09 38.12
CA ASP A 641 -76.57 24.02 37.85
C ASP A 641 -76.25 25.50 38.16
N SER A 642 -74.99 25.91 37.97
CA SER A 642 -74.50 27.27 38.24
C SER A 642 -73.34 27.66 37.32
N ILE A 643 -73.63 28.49 36.31
CA ILE A 643 -72.63 28.99 35.35
C ILE A 643 -72.17 30.43 35.64
N GLY A 644 -72.76 31.12 36.63
CA GLY A 644 -72.47 32.54 36.91
C GLY A 644 -70.99 32.84 37.18
N GLY A 645 -70.31 31.99 37.95
CA GLY A 645 -68.87 32.14 38.21
C GLY A 645 -67.98 31.89 36.99
N VAL A 646 -68.45 31.08 36.03
CA VAL A 646 -67.78 30.87 34.74
C VAL A 646 -67.90 32.13 33.88
N VAL A 647 -69.08 32.76 33.84
CA VAL A 647 -69.30 34.02 33.14
C VAL A 647 -68.35 35.11 33.66
N GLU A 648 -68.20 35.23 34.98
CA GLU A 648 -67.31 36.24 35.56
C GLU A 648 -65.83 36.04 35.18
N ASN A 649 -65.34 34.80 35.19
CA ASN A 649 -63.93 34.50 34.97
C ASN A 649 -63.52 34.44 33.49
N TYR A 650 -64.47 34.15 32.61
CA TYR A 650 -64.22 33.97 31.17
C TYR A 650 -64.90 35.03 30.30
N THR A 651 -65.20 36.21 30.87
CA THR A 651 -65.61 37.39 30.11
C THR A 651 -64.85 38.65 30.58
N GLY A 652 -64.93 39.74 29.82
CA GLY A 652 -64.38 41.04 30.22
C GLY A 652 -62.86 41.04 30.51
N VAL A 653 -62.45 41.78 31.53
CA VAL A 653 -61.03 42.00 31.88
C VAL A 653 -60.35 40.71 32.37
N LYS A 654 -61.06 39.83 33.08
CA LYS A 654 -60.49 38.57 33.57
C LYS A 654 -60.14 37.62 32.43
N LEU A 655 -60.99 37.56 31.40
CA LEU A 655 -60.69 36.84 30.16
C LEU A 655 -59.43 37.40 29.49
N ALA A 656 -59.32 38.72 29.34
CA ALA A 656 -58.16 39.35 28.73
C ALA A 656 -56.85 39.06 29.50
N GLN A 657 -56.90 39.06 30.83
CA GLN A 657 -55.76 38.71 31.69
C GLN A 657 -55.38 37.23 31.58
N ALA A 658 -56.37 36.33 31.56
CA ALA A 658 -56.16 34.90 31.38
C ALA A 658 -55.49 34.61 30.02
N ILE A 659 -55.93 35.29 28.95
CA ILE A 659 -55.33 35.15 27.61
C ILE A 659 -53.89 35.68 27.59
N SER A 660 -53.64 36.84 28.20
CA SER A 660 -52.30 37.42 28.25
C SER A 660 -51.28 36.52 28.99
N SER A 661 -51.74 35.82 30.04
CA SER A 661 -50.92 34.94 30.88
C SER A 661 -50.81 33.49 30.38
N ALA A 662 -51.57 33.08 29.37
CA ALA A 662 -51.48 31.75 28.78
C ALA A 662 -50.15 31.53 28.04
N LEU A 663 -49.59 30.32 28.17
CA LEU A 663 -48.35 29.89 27.51
C LEU A 663 -48.69 28.97 26.34
N PRO A 664 -48.44 29.35 25.06
CA PRO A 664 -48.66 28.48 23.91
C PRO A 664 -47.70 27.28 23.90
N GLY A 665 -48.12 26.20 23.22
CA GLY A 665 -47.49 24.88 23.26
C GLY A 665 -46.22 24.71 22.44
N THR A 666 -46.34 24.66 21.12
CA THR A 666 -45.23 24.59 20.18
C THR A 666 -44.84 25.98 19.74
N VAL A 667 -43.59 26.20 20.03
CA VAL A 667 -42.67 27.08 19.36
C VAL A 667 -42.52 26.59 17.91
N LEU A 668 -43.09 27.31 16.92
CA LEU A 668 -42.64 27.25 15.51
C LEU A 668 -41.10 27.31 15.47
N PRO A 669 -40.41 26.62 14.52
CA PRO A 669 -38.94 26.67 14.41
C PRO A 669 -38.46 28.13 14.40
N GLY A 670 -37.97 28.64 15.55
CA GLY A 670 -37.63 30.05 15.73
C GLY A 670 -37.86 30.65 17.13
N ILE A 671 -38.72 30.11 18.01
CA ILE A 671 -39.06 30.82 19.28
C ILE A 671 -38.11 30.52 20.45
N VAL A 672 -37.10 29.64 20.30
CA VAL A 672 -35.98 29.74 21.23
C VAL A 672 -35.30 31.10 21.07
N ALA A 673 -35.30 31.73 19.89
CA ALA A 673 -34.76 33.08 19.70
C ALA A 673 -35.56 34.21 20.39
N SER A 674 -36.71 33.95 21.02
CA SER A 674 -37.50 34.97 21.74
C SER A 674 -37.31 34.99 23.25
N ILE A 675 -36.58 34.03 23.83
CA ILE A 675 -36.01 34.24 25.17
C ILE A 675 -34.88 35.24 24.96
N THR A 676 -35.04 36.47 25.43
CA THR A 676 -33.98 37.45 25.25
C THR A 676 -32.70 36.92 25.91
N SER A 677 -31.54 37.36 25.45
CA SER A 677 -30.27 36.97 26.08
C SER A 677 -30.23 37.29 27.59
N VAL A 678 -31.08 38.22 28.06
CA VAL A 678 -31.21 38.63 29.48
C VAL A 678 -31.94 37.60 30.32
N ASP A 679 -33.02 37.01 29.81
CA ASP A 679 -33.85 36.11 30.60
C ASP A 679 -33.14 34.78 30.93
N LEU A 680 -32.31 34.25 30.01
CA LEU A 680 -31.56 33.00 30.19
C LEU A 680 -30.55 33.04 31.36
N ALA A 681 -29.91 34.19 31.60
CA ALA A 681 -28.95 34.35 32.69
C ALA A 681 -29.63 34.41 34.07
N THR A 682 -30.94 34.70 34.10
CA THR A 682 -31.73 34.84 35.34
C THR A 682 -32.52 33.57 35.71
N LEU A 683 -32.55 32.57 34.82
CA LEU A 683 -33.20 31.29 35.09
C LEU A 683 -32.40 30.48 36.11
N SER A 684 -33.11 29.79 37.01
CA SER A 684 -32.47 28.85 37.94
C SER A 684 -31.87 27.66 37.19
N SER A 685 -30.80 27.05 37.72
CA SER A 685 -30.21 25.84 37.15
C SER A 685 -31.21 24.68 37.07
N ALA A 686 -32.18 24.60 37.99
CA ALA A 686 -33.26 23.62 37.96
C ALA A 686 -34.23 23.85 36.77
N SER A 687 -34.54 25.12 36.46
CA SER A 687 -35.35 25.47 35.29
C SER A 687 -34.66 25.11 33.99
N ILE A 688 -33.34 25.33 33.90
CA ILE A 688 -32.53 24.93 32.75
C ILE A 688 -32.41 23.40 32.62
N ALA A 689 -32.25 22.69 33.74
CA ALA A 689 -32.23 21.22 33.78
C ALA A 689 -33.55 20.58 33.34
N SER A 690 -34.68 21.31 33.40
CA SER A 690 -35.99 20.82 32.97
C SER A 690 -36.23 20.88 31.45
N LEU A 691 -35.31 21.49 30.69
CA LEU A 691 -35.43 21.59 29.23
C LEU A 691 -35.33 20.22 28.55
N THR A 692 -36.14 19.98 27.53
CA THR A 692 -36.03 18.76 26.71
C THR A 692 -34.80 18.82 25.80
N LEU A 693 -34.34 17.67 25.28
CA LEU A 693 -33.20 17.62 24.36
C LEU A 693 -33.43 18.51 23.12
N SER A 694 -34.64 18.50 22.57
CA SER A 694 -35.01 19.33 21.41
C SER A 694 -34.99 20.83 21.73
N GLN A 695 -35.35 21.21 22.96
CA GLN A 695 -35.29 22.61 23.40
C GLN A 695 -33.84 23.08 23.59
N VAL A 696 -32.97 22.23 24.14
CA VAL A 696 -31.54 22.53 24.28
C VAL A 696 -30.88 22.64 22.91
N ALA A 697 -31.19 21.72 21.98
CA ALA A 697 -30.68 21.75 20.61
C ALA A 697 -31.13 22.99 19.82
N ALA A 698 -32.25 23.61 20.19
CA ALA A 698 -32.80 24.78 19.51
C ALA A 698 -32.25 26.14 20.02
N LEU A 699 -31.39 26.17 21.04
CA LEU A 699 -30.75 27.40 21.55
C LEU A 699 -29.89 28.09 20.47
N SER A 700 -29.93 29.41 20.34
CA SER A 700 -28.95 30.10 19.50
C SER A 700 -27.57 30.14 20.17
N THR A 701 -26.50 30.31 19.39
CA THR A 701 -25.14 30.49 19.94
C THR A 701 -25.06 31.68 20.90
N SER A 702 -25.76 32.77 20.59
CA SER A 702 -25.86 33.97 21.45
C SER A 702 -26.57 33.72 22.78
N GLN A 703 -27.40 32.67 22.86
CA GLN A 703 -28.11 32.28 24.07
C GLN A 703 -27.28 31.31 24.90
N VAL A 704 -26.60 30.38 24.24
CA VAL A 704 -25.65 29.47 24.91
C VAL A 704 -24.51 30.25 25.54
N SER A 705 -23.97 31.27 24.87
CA SER A 705 -22.91 32.13 25.42
C SER A 705 -23.34 33.02 26.58
N ARG A 706 -24.63 33.05 26.92
CA ARG A 706 -25.22 33.87 27.99
C ARG A 706 -25.72 33.05 29.17
N LEU A 707 -25.64 31.72 29.08
CA LEU A 707 -25.92 30.84 30.21
C LEU A 707 -24.88 31.09 31.30
N SER A 708 -25.32 31.24 32.55
CA SER A 708 -24.37 31.34 33.66
C SER A 708 -23.67 30.00 33.87
N THR A 709 -22.53 30.04 34.55
CA THR A 709 -21.77 28.87 34.98
C THR A 709 -22.64 27.83 35.72
N SER A 710 -23.58 28.31 36.55
CA SER A 710 -24.53 27.47 37.28
C SER A 710 -25.57 26.83 36.37
N ASN A 711 -26.00 27.53 35.30
CA ASN A 711 -26.91 26.98 34.31
C ASN A 711 -26.24 25.88 33.49
N ILE A 712 -25.01 26.11 33.02
CA ILE A 712 -24.21 25.12 32.32
C ILE A 712 -23.96 23.89 33.22
N GLY A 713 -23.58 24.12 34.48
CA GLY A 713 -23.38 23.05 35.46
C GLY A 713 -24.64 22.27 35.82
N GLY A 714 -25.83 22.86 35.63
CA GLY A 714 -27.12 22.21 35.86
C GLY A 714 -27.61 21.30 34.72
N LEU A 715 -27.02 21.37 33.53
CA LEU A 715 -27.40 20.53 32.40
C LEU A 715 -26.94 19.08 32.60
N SER A 716 -27.80 18.11 32.26
CA SER A 716 -27.42 16.70 32.21
C SER A 716 -26.47 16.39 31.05
N ALA A 717 -25.74 15.27 31.12
CA ALA A 717 -24.87 14.81 30.03
C ALA A 717 -25.63 14.62 28.70
N ALA A 718 -26.89 14.18 28.74
CA ALA A 718 -27.73 14.02 27.56
C ALA A 718 -28.10 15.37 26.92
N GLN A 719 -28.42 16.37 27.74
CA GLN A 719 -28.71 17.74 27.28
C GLN A 719 -27.46 18.41 26.71
N ILE A 720 -26.30 18.26 27.36
CA ILE A 720 -25.00 18.68 26.81
C ILE A 720 -24.73 17.99 25.47
N GLY A 721 -25.05 16.69 25.35
CA GLY A 721 -24.98 15.92 24.12
C GLY A 721 -26.01 16.30 23.04
N ALA A 722 -27.03 17.10 23.36
CA ALA A 722 -28.00 17.62 22.41
C ALA A 722 -27.56 18.92 21.73
N LEU A 723 -26.56 19.63 22.28
CA LEU A 723 -26.05 20.87 21.69
C LEU A 723 -25.48 20.64 20.28
N SER A 724 -25.43 21.63 19.41
CA SER A 724 -24.72 21.57 18.14
C SER A 724 -23.23 21.88 18.33
N THR A 725 -22.40 21.57 17.34
CA THR A 725 -20.96 21.94 17.36
C THR A 725 -20.74 23.45 17.47
N THR A 726 -21.59 24.26 16.84
CA THR A 726 -21.51 25.73 16.92
C THR A 726 -21.96 26.28 18.26
N GLN A 727 -22.97 25.67 18.90
CA GLN A 727 -23.39 26.01 20.25
C GLN A 727 -22.28 25.66 21.27
N VAL A 728 -21.66 24.49 21.15
CA VAL A 728 -20.55 24.10 22.03
C VAL A 728 -19.38 25.09 21.92
N ALA A 729 -19.00 25.50 20.70
CA ALA A 729 -17.95 26.49 20.49
C ALA A 729 -18.30 27.89 21.07
N SER A 730 -19.58 28.17 21.31
CA SER A 730 -20.05 29.45 21.89
C SER A 730 -20.09 29.47 23.43
N ILE A 731 -19.85 28.35 24.12
CA ILE A 731 -19.73 28.32 25.59
C ILE A 731 -18.45 29.08 25.99
N GLU A 732 -18.54 30.03 26.91
CA GLU A 732 -17.36 30.77 27.35
C GLU A 732 -16.32 29.84 28.01
N PRO A 733 -15.01 30.06 27.81
CA PRO A 733 -13.98 29.17 28.36
C PRO A 733 -14.05 28.99 29.88
N ILE A 734 -14.46 30.02 30.62
CA ILE A 734 -14.57 29.97 32.08
C ILE A 734 -15.74 29.08 32.53
N ASP A 735 -16.85 29.08 31.80
CA ASP A 735 -18.00 28.22 32.08
C ASP A 735 -17.74 26.78 31.64
N PHE A 736 -17.07 26.63 30.50
CA PHE A 736 -16.64 25.34 29.98
C PHE A 736 -15.72 24.59 30.97
N ALA A 737 -14.84 25.33 31.65
CA ALA A 737 -13.93 24.77 32.66
C ALA A 737 -14.64 24.16 33.88
N GLN A 738 -15.92 24.49 34.11
CA GLN A 738 -16.70 23.99 35.25
C GLN A 738 -17.54 22.75 34.91
N LEU A 739 -17.50 22.26 33.66
CA LEU A 739 -18.17 21.03 33.28
C LEU A 739 -17.59 19.83 34.05
N SER A 740 -18.46 18.97 34.56
CA SER A 740 -18.06 17.69 35.16
C SER A 740 -17.54 16.70 34.11
N SER A 741 -16.81 15.69 34.54
CA SER A 741 -16.34 14.58 33.69
C SER A 741 -17.49 13.83 33.02
N GLU A 742 -18.63 13.73 33.69
CA GLU A 742 -19.84 13.07 33.19
C GLU A 742 -20.54 13.90 32.11
N GLN A 743 -20.63 15.22 32.29
CA GLN A 743 -21.12 16.16 31.27
C GLN A 743 -20.22 16.19 30.03
N LEU A 744 -18.89 16.18 30.22
CA LEU A 744 -17.93 16.10 29.12
C LEU A 744 -18.06 14.78 28.34
N GLY A 745 -18.36 13.66 29.03
CA GLY A 745 -18.68 12.39 28.37
C GLY A 745 -19.89 12.45 27.44
N GLY A 746 -20.84 13.36 27.71
CA GLY A 746 -22.04 13.58 26.89
C GLY A 746 -21.79 14.17 25.50
N PHE A 747 -20.64 14.83 25.26
CA PHE A 747 -20.36 15.48 23.97
C PHE A 747 -20.21 14.50 22.80
N GLY A 748 -19.71 13.28 23.05
CA GLY A 748 -19.33 12.35 21.99
C GLY A 748 -18.24 12.91 21.07
N LEU A 749 -17.80 12.12 20.08
CA LEU A 749 -16.60 12.44 19.28
C LEU A 749 -16.72 13.72 18.43
N ILE A 750 -17.92 14.03 17.91
CA ILE A 750 -18.13 15.12 16.95
C ILE A 750 -18.00 16.51 17.61
N ARG A 751 -18.48 16.66 18.86
CA ARG A 751 -18.45 17.96 19.56
C ARG A 751 -17.08 18.25 20.17
N PHE A 752 -16.33 17.21 20.54
CA PHE A 752 -14.92 17.38 20.92
C PHE A 752 -14.07 17.96 19.79
N ALA A 753 -14.33 17.55 18.54
CA ALA A 753 -13.65 18.11 17.39
C ALA A 753 -13.95 19.61 17.17
N ALA A 754 -15.05 20.12 17.73
CA ALA A 754 -15.51 21.50 17.59
C ALA A 754 -15.09 22.43 18.73
N LEU A 755 -14.34 21.95 19.74
CA LEU A 755 -13.84 22.79 20.82
C LEU A 755 -12.84 23.82 20.31
N THR A 756 -12.93 25.02 20.87
CA THR A 756 -11.94 26.08 20.60
C THR A 756 -10.67 25.85 21.42
N SER A 757 -9.54 26.39 20.96
CA SER A 757 -8.27 26.30 21.68
C SER A 757 -8.32 26.94 23.08
N GLN A 758 -9.19 27.94 23.28
CA GLN A 758 -9.40 28.59 24.57
C GLN A 758 -10.23 27.74 25.54
N GLN A 759 -11.22 26.99 25.06
CA GLN A 759 -11.98 26.03 25.90
C GLN A 759 -11.12 24.83 26.29
N VAL A 760 -10.25 24.38 25.40
CA VAL A 760 -9.31 23.28 25.68
C VAL A 760 -8.26 23.71 26.70
N SER A 761 -7.79 24.96 26.64
CA SER A 761 -6.81 25.49 27.61
C SER A 761 -7.39 25.73 29.00
N SER A 762 -8.72 25.86 29.12
CA SER A 762 -9.41 26.07 30.40
C SER A 762 -9.78 24.77 31.12
N LEU A 763 -9.59 23.60 30.49
CA LEU A 763 -9.84 22.29 31.10
C LEU A 763 -8.92 22.01 32.29
N SER A 764 -9.49 21.46 33.37
CA SER A 764 -8.70 20.96 34.49
C SER A 764 -8.07 19.59 34.20
N THR A 765 -7.10 19.19 35.01
CA THR A 765 -6.41 17.89 34.85
C THR A 765 -7.35 16.70 35.05
N SER A 766 -8.36 16.81 35.91
CA SER A 766 -9.38 15.76 36.11
C SER A 766 -10.34 15.66 34.93
N ASN A 767 -10.67 16.78 34.28
CA ASN A 767 -11.50 16.79 33.09
C ASN A 767 -10.82 16.09 31.92
N VAL A 768 -9.53 16.34 31.70
CA VAL A 768 -8.78 15.70 30.60
C VAL A 768 -8.52 14.21 30.86
N ALA A 769 -8.40 13.80 32.12
CA ALA A 769 -8.25 12.39 32.45
C ALA A 769 -9.48 11.54 32.06
N ALA A 770 -10.67 12.16 31.96
CA ALA A 770 -11.90 11.52 31.50
C ALA A 770 -12.05 11.50 29.96
N LEU A 771 -11.14 12.14 29.21
CA LEU A 771 -11.20 12.24 27.75
C LEU A 771 -10.39 11.12 27.07
N ALA A 772 -10.98 10.52 26.03
CA ALA A 772 -10.21 9.79 25.04
C ALA A 772 -9.46 10.81 24.16
N LEU A 773 -8.21 11.13 24.49
CA LEU A 773 -7.41 12.14 23.77
C LEU A 773 -7.24 11.86 22.27
N SER A 774 -7.40 10.61 21.84
CA SER A 774 -7.46 10.23 20.43
C SER A 774 -8.60 10.90 19.64
N ALA A 775 -9.61 11.42 20.34
CA ALA A 775 -10.76 12.12 19.76
C ALA A 775 -10.54 13.62 19.52
N LEU A 776 -9.44 14.20 20.02
CA LEU A 776 -9.13 15.62 19.83
C LEU A 776 -8.73 15.89 18.38
N SER A 777 -9.28 16.96 17.82
CA SER A 777 -8.86 17.47 16.51
C SER A 777 -7.45 18.05 16.59
N GLU A 778 -6.70 18.01 15.48
CA GLU A 778 -5.36 18.60 15.40
C GLU A 778 -5.37 20.11 15.75
N ALA A 779 -6.45 20.82 15.44
CA ALA A 779 -6.60 22.24 15.75
C ALA A 779 -6.71 22.55 17.26
N ALA A 780 -7.17 21.59 18.07
CA ALA A 780 -7.35 21.76 19.50
C ALA A 780 -6.04 21.60 20.30
N LEU A 781 -5.09 20.83 19.78
CA LEU A 781 -3.89 20.43 20.51
C LEU A 781 -2.94 21.58 20.84
N PRO A 782 -2.69 22.58 19.97
CA PRO A 782 -1.90 23.75 20.34
C PRO A 782 -2.46 24.54 21.54
N GLY A 783 -3.75 24.36 21.88
CA GLY A 783 -4.40 24.99 23.03
C GLY A 783 -4.08 24.33 24.38
N LEU A 784 -3.54 23.11 24.41
CA LEU A 784 -3.20 22.44 25.67
C LEU A 784 -2.06 23.17 26.39
N SER A 785 -2.23 23.45 27.69
CA SER A 785 -1.10 23.98 28.47
C SER A 785 -0.01 22.92 28.65
N SER A 786 1.25 23.33 28.77
CA SER A 786 2.38 22.44 29.05
C SER A 786 2.21 21.69 30.38
N SER A 787 1.62 22.34 31.38
CA SER A 787 1.27 21.75 32.69
C SER A 787 0.25 20.62 32.55
N LEU A 788 -0.76 20.81 31.69
CA LEU A 788 -1.78 19.80 31.43
C LEU A 788 -1.19 18.61 30.67
N LEU A 789 -0.38 18.89 29.64
CA LEU A 789 0.31 17.84 28.87
C LEU A 789 1.20 16.97 29.75
N THR A 790 1.94 17.57 30.69
CA THR A 790 2.81 16.84 31.63
C THR A 790 2.06 16.07 32.71
N SER A 791 0.81 16.45 33.00
CA SER A 791 -0.05 15.75 33.96
C SER A 791 -0.71 14.49 33.42
N LEU A 792 -0.67 14.26 32.10
CA LEU A 792 -1.24 13.07 31.47
C LEU A 792 -0.51 11.81 31.93
N ALA A 793 -1.28 10.79 32.33
CA ALA A 793 -0.73 9.46 32.54
C ALA A 793 -0.15 8.91 31.23
N THR A 794 0.87 8.05 31.32
CA THR A 794 1.52 7.48 30.13
C THR A 794 0.54 6.71 29.25
N SER A 795 -0.43 6.00 29.84
CA SER A 795 -1.51 5.30 29.13
C SER A 795 -2.43 6.24 28.33
N GLN A 796 -2.66 7.45 28.83
CA GLN A 796 -3.45 8.47 28.15
C GLN A 796 -2.61 9.13 27.05
N PHE A 797 -1.34 9.41 27.32
CA PHE A 797 -0.44 10.02 26.35
C PHE A 797 -0.21 9.13 25.12
N VAL A 798 -0.02 7.81 25.31
CA VAL A 798 0.14 6.87 24.19
C VAL A 798 -1.13 6.65 23.37
N SER A 799 -2.29 7.15 23.82
CA SER A 799 -3.51 7.15 22.99
C SER A 799 -3.46 8.21 21.88
N LEU A 800 -2.52 9.16 21.93
CA LEU A 800 -2.30 10.13 20.87
C LEU A 800 -1.75 9.44 19.61
N GLY A 801 -2.42 9.65 18.48
CA GLY A 801 -1.93 9.21 17.18
C GLY A 801 -0.79 10.10 16.66
N SER A 802 -0.17 9.66 15.56
CA SER A 802 0.92 10.39 14.90
C SER A 802 0.48 11.77 14.38
N ALA A 803 -0.79 11.92 13.96
CA ALA A 803 -1.37 13.19 13.56
C ALA A 803 -1.51 14.16 14.74
N GLN A 804 -1.98 13.69 15.88
CA GLN A 804 -2.07 14.49 17.11
C GLN A 804 -0.68 14.95 17.59
N LEU A 805 0.31 14.06 17.60
CA LEU A 805 1.68 14.42 17.97
C LEU A 805 2.29 15.47 17.03
N ARG A 806 1.93 15.42 15.75
CA ARG A 806 2.34 16.43 14.75
C ARG A 806 1.73 17.81 15.01
N ALA A 807 0.56 17.87 15.62
CA ALA A 807 -0.12 19.13 15.92
C ALA A 807 0.39 19.83 17.19
N LEU A 808 1.28 19.21 17.98
CA LEU A 808 1.86 19.83 19.17
C LEU A 808 2.76 21.03 18.83
N ALA A 809 2.57 22.13 19.55
CA ALA A 809 3.40 23.33 19.48
C ALA A 809 4.77 23.12 20.15
N GLY A 810 5.74 23.98 19.83
CA GLY A 810 7.12 23.84 20.31
C GLY A 810 7.27 23.84 21.84
N SER A 811 6.52 24.70 22.53
CA SER A 811 6.50 24.75 24.00
C SER A 811 5.94 23.47 24.64
N GLN A 812 5.02 22.79 23.97
CA GLN A 812 4.44 21.52 24.40
C GLN A 812 5.42 20.36 24.21
N ILE A 813 6.13 20.32 23.08
CA ILE A 813 7.21 19.34 22.84
C ILE A 813 8.29 19.46 23.91
N GLN A 814 8.73 20.68 24.23
CA GLN A 814 9.74 20.93 25.28
C GLN A 814 9.23 20.62 26.69
N ALA A 815 7.92 20.61 26.91
CA ALA A 815 7.34 20.24 28.19
C ALA A 815 7.25 18.72 28.41
N LEU A 816 7.32 17.89 27.35
CA LEU A 816 7.19 16.43 27.48
C LEU A 816 8.19 15.86 28.50
N ASN A 817 7.67 15.08 29.45
CA ASN A 817 8.47 14.51 30.52
C ASN A 817 9.11 13.16 30.12
N LEU A 818 10.03 12.68 30.96
CA LEU A 818 10.79 11.46 30.71
C LEU A 818 9.91 10.22 30.49
N ALA A 819 8.88 10.06 31.34
CA ALA A 819 8.00 8.90 31.31
C ALA A 819 7.16 8.84 30.02
N GLN A 820 6.69 9.99 29.54
CA GLN A 820 5.95 10.11 28.29
C GLN A 820 6.81 9.72 27.09
N LEU A 821 8.05 10.23 27.03
CA LEU A 821 8.98 9.94 25.94
C LEU A 821 9.42 8.48 25.88
N GLN A 822 9.54 7.81 27.04
CA GLN A 822 9.88 6.39 27.13
C GLN A 822 8.78 5.48 26.57
N THR A 823 7.53 5.96 26.55
CA THR A 823 6.36 5.17 26.13
C THR A 823 6.00 5.33 24.65
N LEU A 824 6.68 6.23 23.92
CA LEU A 824 6.45 6.45 22.50
C LEU A 824 6.81 5.23 21.66
N THR A 825 5.94 4.91 20.72
CA THR A 825 6.18 3.89 19.69
C THR A 825 6.91 4.47 18.47
N GLN A 826 7.49 3.61 17.63
CA GLN A 826 8.10 4.00 16.36
C GLN A 826 7.13 4.77 15.43
N ALA A 827 5.87 4.35 15.38
CA ALA A 827 4.86 5.01 14.55
C ALA A 827 4.52 6.42 15.05
N GLN A 828 4.50 6.60 16.37
CA GLN A 828 4.25 7.89 17.02
C GLN A 828 5.43 8.86 16.83
N THR A 829 6.68 8.38 16.94
CA THR A 829 7.86 9.23 16.71
C THR A 829 8.03 9.61 15.25
N ALA A 830 7.65 8.75 14.31
CA ALA A 830 7.56 9.09 12.89
C ALA A 830 6.48 10.15 12.58
N GLY A 831 5.59 10.42 13.54
CA GLY A 831 4.62 11.51 13.48
C GLY A 831 5.23 12.90 13.57
N PHE A 832 6.38 13.06 14.25
CA PHE A 832 7.03 14.36 14.43
C PHE A 832 7.64 14.90 13.13
N THR A 833 7.49 16.21 12.92
CA THR A 833 8.18 16.92 11.84
C THR A 833 9.65 17.15 12.18
N SER A 834 10.50 17.36 11.16
CA SER A 834 11.91 17.75 11.35
C SER A 834 12.06 18.98 12.24
N SER A 835 11.20 20.00 12.07
CA SER A 835 11.17 21.18 12.94
C SER A 835 10.88 20.82 14.40
N GLN A 836 9.93 19.92 14.68
CA GLN A 836 9.65 19.47 16.05
C GLN A 836 10.79 18.62 16.62
N VAL A 837 11.42 17.78 15.79
CA VAL A 837 12.58 16.97 16.21
C VAL A 837 13.74 17.86 16.65
N GLY A 838 13.97 18.99 15.97
CA GLY A 838 14.98 19.98 16.35
C GLY A 838 14.71 20.74 17.66
N LEU A 839 13.49 20.66 18.21
CA LEU A 839 13.11 21.34 19.47
C LEU A 839 13.34 20.49 20.72
N PHE A 840 13.56 19.18 20.57
CA PHE A 840 13.84 18.30 21.71
C PHE A 840 15.17 18.68 22.38
N THR A 841 15.15 18.69 23.70
CA THR A 841 16.37 18.85 24.50
C THR A 841 17.21 17.57 24.49
N THR A 842 18.51 17.68 24.79
CA THR A 842 19.41 16.51 24.89
C THR A 842 18.95 15.51 25.95
N GLY A 843 18.37 15.99 27.06
CA GLY A 843 17.78 15.15 28.09
C GLY A 843 16.56 14.36 27.60
N GLN A 844 15.68 14.99 26.82
CA GLN A 844 14.52 14.33 26.21
C GLN A 844 14.94 13.29 25.17
N ILE A 845 15.92 13.60 24.32
CA ILE A 845 16.47 12.69 23.32
C ILE A 845 17.09 11.44 23.98
N SER A 846 17.85 11.65 25.06
CA SER A 846 18.49 10.56 25.81
C SER A 846 17.48 9.66 26.55
N ALA A 847 16.29 10.19 26.83
CA ALA A 847 15.21 9.48 27.52
C ALA A 847 14.47 8.49 26.62
N MET A 848 14.51 8.70 25.30
CA MET A 848 13.70 7.93 24.36
C MET A 848 14.14 6.47 24.34
N SER A 849 13.17 5.57 24.20
CA SER A 849 13.46 4.14 24.05
C SER A 849 14.14 3.86 22.70
N SER A 850 14.96 2.81 22.64
CA SER A 850 15.62 2.38 21.41
C SER A 850 14.65 1.98 20.30
N SER A 851 13.41 1.63 20.63
CA SER A 851 12.32 1.37 19.68
C SER A 851 11.71 2.63 19.07
N ALA A 852 11.83 3.78 19.74
CA ALA A 852 11.20 5.03 19.32
C ALA A 852 12.09 5.82 18.35
N VAL A 853 13.41 5.81 18.56
CA VAL A 853 14.38 6.60 17.76
C VAL A 853 14.41 6.24 16.26
N PRO A 854 14.20 4.99 15.82
CA PRO A 854 14.12 4.65 14.39
C PRO A 854 13.02 5.38 13.61
N GLY A 855 12.02 5.97 14.28
CA GLY A 855 11.00 6.81 13.64
C GLY A 855 11.44 8.28 13.42
N LEU A 856 12.53 8.74 14.03
CA LEU A 856 12.96 10.14 13.95
C LEU A 856 13.72 10.44 12.65
N ASP A 857 13.50 11.65 12.14
CA ASP A 857 14.36 12.27 11.15
C ASP A 857 15.62 12.84 11.82
N LEU A 858 16.69 12.05 11.83
CA LEU A 858 17.95 12.41 12.47
C LEU A 858 18.65 13.60 11.79
N SER A 859 18.30 13.93 10.54
CA SER A 859 18.91 15.05 9.83
C SER A 859 18.61 16.41 10.49
N ALA A 860 17.50 16.49 11.23
CA ALA A 860 17.07 17.67 11.96
C ALA A 860 17.79 17.87 13.31
N LEU A 861 18.56 16.88 13.79
CA LEU A 861 19.26 16.96 15.06
C LEU A 861 20.55 17.76 14.94
N ASN A 862 20.85 18.58 15.95
CA ASN A 862 22.18 19.16 16.08
C ASN A 862 23.20 18.10 16.57
N VAL A 863 24.49 18.40 16.42
CA VAL A 863 25.58 17.48 16.78
C VAL A 863 25.62 17.13 18.29
N GLN A 864 25.12 18.01 19.16
CA GLN A 864 25.10 17.80 20.62
C GLN A 864 23.98 16.83 21.06
N SER A 865 22.84 16.85 20.37
CA SER A 865 21.75 15.89 20.60
C SER A 865 22.11 14.50 20.12
N LEU A 866 22.85 14.39 19.00
CA LEU A 866 23.28 13.10 18.48
C LEU A 866 24.36 12.43 19.36
N SER A 867 25.28 13.21 19.93
CA SER A 867 26.28 12.68 20.87
C SER A 867 25.68 12.26 22.22
N ALA A 868 24.46 12.68 22.54
CA ALA A 868 23.73 12.26 23.73
C ALA A 868 23.07 10.87 23.61
N PHE A 869 23.00 10.28 22.41
CA PHE A 869 22.44 8.93 22.24
C PHE A 869 23.30 7.84 22.90
N SER A 870 22.65 6.86 23.51
CA SER A 870 23.34 5.67 23.99
C SER A 870 23.82 4.79 22.81
N PRO A 871 24.90 4.00 22.99
CA PRO A 871 25.33 3.04 21.97
C PRO A 871 24.23 2.07 21.52
N ALA A 872 23.31 1.70 22.43
CA ALA A 872 22.16 0.84 22.12
C ALA A 872 21.22 1.47 21.08
N ILE A 873 20.97 2.78 21.17
CA ILE A 873 20.17 3.51 20.18
C ILE A 873 20.87 3.51 18.82
N ILE A 874 22.19 3.74 18.80
CA ILE A 874 22.98 3.77 17.57
C ILE A 874 22.97 2.40 16.85
N SER A 875 23.06 1.30 17.61
CA SER A 875 22.95 -0.06 17.05
C SER A 875 21.57 -0.40 16.48
N GLY A 876 20.53 0.36 16.86
CA GLY A 876 19.15 0.21 16.37
C GLY A 876 18.82 1.06 15.13
N LEU A 877 19.74 1.91 14.67
CA LEU A 877 19.51 2.75 13.50
C LEU A 877 19.40 1.92 12.22
N THR A 878 18.55 2.38 11.30
CA THR A 878 18.40 1.79 9.97
C THR A 878 19.52 2.27 9.03
N THR A 879 19.80 1.50 7.98
CA THR A 879 20.73 1.89 6.89
C THR A 879 20.40 3.26 6.29
N ALA A 880 19.11 3.52 6.07
CA ALA A 880 18.63 4.78 5.51
C ALA A 880 18.84 5.97 6.44
N GLN A 881 18.71 5.78 7.76
CA GLN A 881 18.99 6.83 8.74
C GLN A 881 20.49 7.15 8.82
N VAL A 882 21.34 6.12 8.81
CA VAL A 882 22.80 6.30 8.80
C VAL A 882 23.25 7.01 7.53
N ALA A 883 22.71 6.65 6.36
CA ALA A 883 23.00 7.29 5.09
C ALA A 883 22.68 8.80 5.07
N ARG A 884 21.65 9.22 5.82
CA ARG A 884 21.16 10.61 5.86
C ARG A 884 21.87 11.49 6.89
N LEU A 885 22.73 10.93 7.74
CA LEU A 885 23.54 11.73 8.66
C LEU A 885 24.48 12.64 7.86
N SER A 886 24.53 13.92 8.21
CA SER A 886 25.54 14.81 7.63
C SER A 886 26.95 14.39 8.08
N GLN A 887 27.96 14.88 7.37
CA GLN A 887 29.36 14.64 7.73
C GLN A 887 29.66 15.09 9.17
N SER A 888 29.14 16.25 9.59
CA SER A 888 29.35 16.78 10.94
C SER A 888 28.60 15.99 12.02
N GLN A 889 27.38 15.52 11.71
CA GLN A 889 26.62 14.63 12.59
C GLN A 889 27.36 13.31 12.79
N PHE A 890 27.81 12.65 11.72
CA PHE A 890 28.53 11.39 11.81
C PHE A 890 29.85 11.53 12.60
N GLN A 891 30.59 12.63 12.39
CA GLN A 891 31.83 12.92 13.13
C GLN A 891 31.59 13.27 14.61
N ALA A 892 30.39 13.70 14.99
CA ALA A 892 30.05 13.99 16.37
C ALA A 892 29.77 12.74 17.22
N LEU A 893 29.66 11.56 16.58
CA LEU A 893 29.52 10.29 17.29
C LEU A 893 30.78 9.98 18.10
N SER A 894 30.58 9.63 19.37
CA SER A 894 31.66 9.16 20.23
C SER A 894 32.21 7.81 19.76
N THR A 895 33.42 7.46 20.22
CA THR A 895 34.04 6.16 19.91
C THR A 895 33.17 4.97 20.35
N SER A 896 32.44 5.10 21.46
CA SER A 896 31.50 4.08 21.93
C SER A 896 30.27 3.92 21.03
N GLN A 897 29.77 5.02 20.46
CA GLN A 897 28.67 5.01 19.50
C GLN A 897 29.11 4.46 18.15
N LEU A 898 30.31 4.82 17.67
CA LEU A 898 30.89 4.27 16.44
C LEU A 898 31.10 2.75 16.55
N ARG A 899 31.58 2.25 17.70
CA ARG A 899 31.71 0.80 17.96
C ARG A 899 30.38 0.05 17.90
N ALA A 900 29.28 0.69 18.27
CA ALA A 900 27.97 0.07 18.26
C ALA A 900 27.35 -0.03 16.85
N LEU A 901 27.97 0.56 15.81
CA LEU A 901 27.54 0.38 14.44
C LEU A 901 27.94 -1.01 13.94
N GLY A 902 26.94 -1.83 13.61
CA GLY A 902 27.13 -3.14 13.00
C GLY A 902 27.31 -3.08 11.49
N ALA A 903 27.54 -4.24 10.87
CA ALA A 903 27.72 -4.36 9.42
C ALA A 903 26.55 -3.78 8.63
N SER A 904 25.30 -3.98 9.09
CA SER A 904 24.13 -3.41 8.43
C SER A 904 24.14 -1.88 8.47
N GLN A 905 24.48 -1.25 9.59
CA GLN A 905 24.55 0.22 9.64
C GLN A 905 25.67 0.76 8.74
N LEU A 906 26.84 0.13 8.76
CA LEU A 906 27.99 0.55 7.96
C LEU A 906 27.75 0.40 6.44
N SER A 907 26.88 -0.51 6.00
CA SER A 907 26.49 -0.60 4.58
C SER A 907 25.61 0.55 4.11
N GLY A 908 25.00 1.29 5.04
CA GLY A 908 24.27 2.53 4.74
C GLY A 908 25.18 3.74 4.55
N LEU A 909 26.46 3.66 4.90
CA LEU A 909 27.38 4.78 4.73
C LEU A 909 27.66 5.05 3.25
N SER A 910 27.68 6.34 2.91
CA SER A 910 27.98 6.86 1.58
C SER A 910 29.17 7.81 1.62
N THR A 911 29.62 8.26 0.45
CA THR A 911 30.75 9.20 0.34
C THR A 911 30.46 10.56 0.97
N SER A 912 29.19 10.93 1.20
CA SER A 912 28.83 12.17 1.90
C SER A 912 29.05 12.10 3.42
N ASN A 913 29.21 10.89 3.99
CA ASN A 913 29.54 10.71 5.40
C ASN A 913 31.05 10.79 5.65
N VAL A 914 31.88 10.95 4.61
CA VAL A 914 33.32 10.70 4.67
C VAL A 914 34.08 11.93 5.17
N GLY A 915 34.67 11.81 6.35
CA GLY A 915 35.78 12.63 6.84
C GLY A 915 36.98 11.75 7.20
N PRO A 916 37.87 12.17 8.13
CA PRO A 916 38.92 11.29 8.65
C PRO A 916 38.29 10.16 9.48
N LEU A 917 37.87 9.08 8.81
CA LEU A 917 37.28 7.90 9.43
C LEU A 917 38.38 6.89 9.73
N SER A 918 38.73 6.70 11.00
CA SER A 918 39.60 5.61 11.41
C SER A 918 38.80 4.31 11.45
N LEU A 919 39.08 3.38 10.54
CA LEU A 919 38.36 2.09 10.49
C LEU A 919 38.66 1.19 11.71
N GLY A 920 39.77 1.45 12.40
CA GLY A 920 40.16 0.70 13.59
C GLY A 920 39.23 0.89 14.80
N VAL A 921 38.33 1.89 14.77
CA VAL A 921 37.35 2.09 15.83
C VAL A 921 36.24 1.06 15.82
N PHE A 922 35.94 0.41 14.68
CA PHE A 922 34.83 -0.53 14.52
C PHE A 922 35.20 -1.95 14.95
N ASP A 923 34.20 -2.72 15.37
CA ASP A 923 34.38 -4.15 15.62
C ASP A 923 34.67 -4.91 14.32
N ALA A 924 35.48 -5.98 14.39
CA ALA A 924 35.97 -6.70 13.22
C ALA A 924 34.86 -7.16 12.28
N GLY A 925 33.79 -7.76 12.82
CA GLY A 925 32.64 -8.21 12.03
C GLY A 925 31.82 -7.08 11.41
N ALA A 926 31.87 -5.85 11.94
CA ALA A 926 31.15 -4.72 11.36
C ALA A 926 31.78 -4.27 10.03
N LEU A 927 33.10 -4.41 9.90
CA LEU A 927 33.84 -3.98 8.71
C LEU A 927 33.38 -4.66 7.42
N THR A 928 32.78 -5.86 7.48
CA THR A 928 32.21 -6.54 6.30
C THR A 928 31.07 -5.75 5.64
N GLY A 929 30.45 -4.82 6.39
CA GLY A 929 29.37 -3.96 5.94
C GLY A 929 29.81 -2.78 5.10
N ILE A 930 31.07 -2.35 5.18
CA ILE A 930 31.56 -1.18 4.45
C ILE A 930 31.57 -1.49 2.95
N THR A 931 30.95 -0.64 2.13
CA THR A 931 30.89 -0.92 0.70
C THR A 931 32.25 -0.72 0.02
N PRO A 932 32.58 -1.48 -1.06
CA PRO A 932 33.79 -1.24 -1.85
C PRO A 932 33.90 0.21 -2.36
N ALA A 933 32.77 0.81 -2.76
CA ALA A 933 32.72 2.22 -3.15
C ALA A 933 33.20 3.16 -2.04
N LEU A 934 32.76 2.93 -0.80
CA LEU A 934 33.23 3.71 0.35
C LEU A 934 34.73 3.50 0.61
N ILE A 935 35.22 2.26 0.60
CA ILE A 935 36.66 1.94 0.74
C ILE A 935 37.51 2.71 -0.28
N SER A 936 37.09 2.77 -1.55
CA SER A 936 37.82 3.47 -2.61
C SER A 936 37.93 4.99 -2.38
N SER A 937 37.04 5.57 -1.57
CA SER A 937 37.06 6.99 -1.24
C SER A 937 37.91 7.33 -0.01
N LEU A 938 38.41 6.31 0.71
CA LEU A 938 39.19 6.49 1.93
C LEU A 938 40.70 6.63 1.64
N GLY A 939 41.36 7.53 2.38
CA GLY A 939 42.82 7.66 2.37
C GLY A 939 43.52 6.67 3.32
N SER A 940 44.84 6.51 3.18
CA SER A 940 45.66 5.55 3.95
C SER A 940 45.60 5.74 5.48
N ALA A 941 45.39 6.96 5.97
CA ALA A 941 45.20 7.24 7.40
C ALA A 941 43.97 6.52 8.00
N SER A 942 42.98 6.17 7.17
CA SER A 942 41.78 5.44 7.61
C SER A 942 42.09 3.98 7.98
N PHE A 943 43.17 3.43 7.41
CA PHE A 943 43.55 2.02 7.52
C PHE A 943 44.68 1.79 8.54
N SER A 944 45.42 2.82 8.93
CA SER A 944 46.61 2.72 9.78
C SER A 944 46.35 2.20 11.20
N THR A 945 45.09 2.21 11.64
CA THR A 945 44.65 1.75 12.96
C THR A 945 44.03 0.36 12.95
N LEU A 946 43.94 -0.30 11.79
CA LEU A 946 43.38 -1.65 11.69
C LEU A 946 44.32 -2.67 12.31
N SER A 947 43.80 -3.50 13.21
CA SER A 947 44.51 -4.69 13.70
C SER A 947 44.47 -5.83 12.68
N SER A 948 45.41 -6.76 12.75
CA SER A 948 45.40 -8.01 11.97
C SER A 948 44.06 -8.76 12.08
N SER A 949 43.45 -8.76 13.26
CA SER A 949 42.14 -9.37 13.52
C SER A 949 40.96 -8.65 12.86
N GLN A 950 41.10 -7.38 12.50
CA GLN A 950 40.11 -6.62 11.73
C GLN A 950 40.36 -6.77 10.22
N VAL A 951 41.63 -6.81 9.80
CA VAL A 951 42.03 -6.99 8.40
C VAL A 951 41.48 -8.31 7.84
N GLN A 952 41.51 -9.41 8.60
CA GLN A 952 40.94 -10.71 8.18
C GLN A 952 39.41 -10.68 7.89
N PHE A 953 38.67 -9.70 8.42
CA PHE A 953 37.23 -9.56 8.18
C PHE A 953 36.88 -8.67 6.98
N LEU A 954 37.88 -8.00 6.38
CA LEU A 954 37.65 -7.33 5.11
C LEU A 954 37.48 -8.39 4.01
N ASN A 955 36.36 -8.36 3.30
CA ASN A 955 36.07 -9.33 2.25
C ASN A 955 36.90 -9.06 0.97
N PRO A 956 37.00 -10.02 0.05
CA PRO A 956 37.76 -9.86 -1.20
C PRO A 956 37.35 -8.62 -2.02
N ALA A 957 36.06 -8.30 -2.11
CA ALA A 957 35.59 -7.13 -2.87
C ALA A 957 36.04 -5.80 -2.24
N GLN A 958 36.13 -5.73 -0.91
CA GLN A 958 36.69 -4.57 -0.21
C GLN A 958 38.20 -4.47 -0.42
N PHE A 959 38.93 -5.58 -0.33
CA PHE A 959 40.38 -5.63 -0.55
C PHE A 959 40.79 -5.18 -1.96
N ALA A 960 40.02 -5.58 -2.98
CA ALA A 960 40.31 -5.27 -4.39
C ALA A 960 40.30 -3.79 -4.74
N VAL A 961 39.64 -2.96 -3.92
CA VAL A 961 39.48 -1.52 -4.17
C VAL A 961 40.27 -0.66 -3.19
N ILE A 962 41.08 -1.25 -2.31
CA ILE A 962 41.97 -0.49 -1.42
C ILE A 962 43.09 0.13 -2.27
N ALA A 963 43.29 1.44 -2.15
CA ALA A 963 44.37 2.12 -2.86
C ALA A 963 45.75 1.57 -2.46
N PRO A 964 46.76 1.52 -3.35
CA PRO A 964 48.10 1.02 -3.04
C PRO A 964 48.74 1.68 -1.80
N SER A 965 48.54 2.98 -1.62
CA SER A 965 49.03 3.72 -0.44
C SER A 965 48.38 3.29 0.88
N ALA A 966 47.14 2.80 0.83
CA ALA A 966 46.43 2.27 1.99
C ALA A 966 46.79 0.80 2.25
N ILE A 967 46.99 -0.01 1.22
CA ILE A 967 47.54 -1.37 1.37
C ILE A 967 48.89 -1.32 2.09
N ALA A 968 49.76 -0.37 1.76
CA ALA A 968 51.11 -0.27 2.33
C ALA A 968 51.16 -0.06 3.85
N VAL A 969 50.06 0.36 4.50
CA VAL A 969 49.99 0.56 5.96
C VAL A 969 49.30 -0.58 6.71
N LEU A 970 48.81 -1.61 6.01
CA LEU A 970 48.14 -2.76 6.62
C LEU A 970 49.14 -3.79 7.15
N ASP A 971 48.80 -4.40 8.29
CA ASP A 971 49.46 -5.61 8.78
C ASP A 971 48.91 -6.84 8.04
N PHE A 972 49.80 -7.63 7.44
CA PHE A 972 49.45 -8.81 6.65
C PHE A 972 49.41 -10.09 7.50
N ALA A 973 49.66 -9.99 8.80
CA ALA A 973 49.45 -11.09 9.73
C ALA A 973 47.98 -11.55 9.70
N GLY A 974 47.72 -12.79 9.27
CA GLY A 974 46.38 -13.39 9.28
C GLY A 974 45.56 -13.22 7.99
N LEU A 975 46.16 -12.78 6.88
CA LEU A 975 45.49 -12.82 5.57
C LEU A 975 45.08 -14.23 5.16
N ASN A 976 44.04 -14.34 4.34
CA ASN A 976 43.63 -15.58 3.69
C ASN A 976 43.83 -15.56 2.16
N THR A 977 43.64 -16.71 1.51
CA THR A 977 43.86 -16.89 0.06
C THR A 977 43.01 -15.96 -0.79
N SER A 978 41.73 -15.75 -0.43
CA SER A 978 40.81 -14.93 -1.20
C SER A 978 41.11 -13.44 -1.10
N GLN A 979 41.60 -12.97 0.05
CA GLN A 979 42.06 -11.58 0.20
C GLN A 979 43.33 -11.31 -0.61
N LEU A 980 44.25 -12.26 -0.68
CA LEU A 980 45.47 -12.12 -1.46
C LEU A 980 45.18 -12.13 -2.97
N GLN A 981 44.29 -13.01 -3.42
CA GLN A 981 43.79 -13.06 -4.81
C GLN A 981 43.02 -11.80 -5.22
N ALA A 982 42.47 -11.07 -4.26
CA ALA A 982 41.75 -9.84 -4.55
C ALA A 982 42.68 -8.64 -4.78
N LEU A 983 43.96 -8.72 -4.43
CA LEU A 983 44.89 -7.60 -4.66
C LEU A 983 45.03 -7.33 -6.14
N SER A 984 44.94 -6.06 -6.53
CA SER A 984 45.31 -5.68 -7.90
C SER A 984 46.83 -5.80 -8.10
N THR A 985 47.27 -5.94 -9.34
CA THR A 985 48.69 -5.93 -9.69
C THR A 985 49.40 -4.65 -9.24
N ALA A 986 48.70 -3.51 -9.21
CA ALA A 986 49.23 -2.26 -8.65
C ALA A 986 49.39 -2.31 -7.12
N ASN A 987 48.48 -2.98 -6.41
CA ASN A 987 48.64 -3.23 -4.97
C ASN A 987 49.84 -4.14 -4.72
N THR A 988 49.99 -5.22 -5.50
CA THR A 988 51.12 -6.15 -5.37
C THR A 988 52.46 -5.46 -5.64
N ALA A 989 52.55 -4.64 -6.69
CA ALA A 989 53.73 -3.84 -6.99
C ALA A 989 54.05 -2.82 -5.87
N GLY A 990 53.03 -2.35 -5.15
CA GLY A 990 53.17 -1.41 -4.02
C GLY A 990 53.46 -2.03 -2.66
N LEU A 991 53.52 -3.37 -2.55
CA LEU A 991 53.74 -4.05 -1.26
C LEU A 991 55.10 -3.70 -0.65
N GLN A 992 55.12 -3.47 0.66
CA GLN A 992 56.39 -3.30 1.37
C GLN A 992 57.06 -4.65 1.61
N THR A 993 58.40 -4.65 1.66
CA THR A 993 59.19 -5.86 1.95
C THR A 993 58.81 -6.53 3.28
N ARG A 994 58.40 -5.74 4.28
CA ARG A 994 57.87 -6.25 5.56
C ARG A 994 56.58 -7.04 5.39
N GLN A 995 55.68 -6.58 4.53
CA GLN A 995 54.38 -7.24 4.29
C GLN A 995 54.60 -8.57 3.58
N LEU A 996 55.48 -8.61 2.58
CA LEU A 996 55.88 -9.85 1.89
C LEU A 996 56.52 -10.86 2.85
N ALA A 997 57.35 -10.41 3.78
CA ALA A 997 57.94 -11.27 4.80
C ALA A 997 56.91 -11.85 5.80
N GLN A 998 55.75 -11.21 5.97
CA GLN A 998 54.66 -11.68 6.85
C GLN A 998 53.74 -12.71 6.19
N ILE A 999 53.71 -12.79 4.86
CA ILE A 999 52.85 -13.75 4.12
C ILE A 999 53.39 -15.16 4.34
N SER A 1000 52.58 -16.06 4.91
CA SER A 1000 53.02 -17.46 5.05
C SER A 1000 53.27 -18.12 3.69
N ALA A 1001 54.23 -19.04 3.61
CA ALA A 1001 54.54 -19.76 2.37
C ALA A 1001 53.31 -20.49 1.77
N ALA A 1002 52.36 -20.92 2.60
CA ALA A 1002 51.12 -21.57 2.16
C ALA A 1002 50.20 -20.65 1.34
N LEU A 1003 50.35 -19.32 1.47
CA LEU A 1003 49.54 -18.34 0.75
C LEU A 1003 50.21 -17.83 -0.54
N ILE A 1004 51.51 -18.09 -0.73
CA ILE A 1004 52.23 -17.67 -1.95
C ILE A 1004 51.59 -18.19 -3.25
N PRO A 1005 51.08 -19.43 -3.33
CA PRO A 1005 50.34 -19.90 -4.51
C PRO A 1005 49.10 -19.07 -4.86
N ALA A 1006 48.57 -18.26 -3.94
CA ALA A 1006 47.38 -17.45 -4.17
C ALA A 1006 47.64 -16.18 -5.00
N PHE A 1007 48.90 -15.76 -5.20
CA PHE A 1007 49.22 -14.67 -6.14
C PHE A 1007 48.95 -15.08 -7.60
N GLU A 1008 48.56 -14.15 -8.45
CA GLU A 1008 48.54 -14.45 -9.89
C GLU A 1008 49.95 -14.35 -10.49
N SER A 1009 50.20 -15.02 -11.62
CA SER A 1009 51.48 -14.88 -12.35
C SER A 1009 51.77 -13.43 -12.73
N GLN A 1010 50.74 -12.63 -13.04
CA GLN A 1010 50.89 -11.20 -13.35
C GLN A 1010 51.35 -10.39 -12.12
N ASP A 1011 50.85 -10.73 -10.95
CA ASP A 1011 51.24 -10.09 -9.69
C ASP A 1011 52.69 -10.40 -9.32
N VAL A 1012 53.11 -11.65 -9.49
CA VAL A 1012 54.51 -12.06 -9.27
C VAL A 1012 55.44 -11.36 -10.27
N ALA A 1013 55.02 -11.18 -11.52
CA ALA A 1013 55.78 -10.44 -12.52
C ALA A 1013 55.94 -8.95 -12.17
N ALA A 1014 55.00 -8.38 -11.43
CA ALA A 1014 55.02 -6.98 -11.01
C ALA A 1014 55.88 -6.73 -9.77
N LEU A 1015 56.37 -7.78 -9.08
CA LEU A 1015 57.28 -7.63 -7.95
C LEU A 1015 58.66 -7.14 -8.42
N SER A 1016 59.19 -6.13 -7.72
CA SER A 1016 60.56 -5.66 -7.88
C SER A 1016 61.59 -6.66 -7.34
N SER A 1017 62.85 -6.51 -7.76
CA SER A 1017 63.94 -7.34 -7.24
C SER A 1017 64.13 -7.20 -5.73
N GLN A 1018 63.86 -6.03 -5.14
CA GLN A 1018 63.91 -5.82 -3.69
C GLN A 1018 62.78 -6.53 -2.95
N GLN A 1019 61.58 -6.57 -3.53
CA GLN A 1019 60.43 -7.29 -2.99
C GLN A 1019 60.66 -8.81 -3.06
N LEU A 1020 61.18 -9.31 -4.18
CA LEU A 1020 61.54 -10.72 -4.32
C LEU A 1020 62.67 -11.12 -3.37
N ALA A 1021 63.63 -10.23 -3.10
CA ALA A 1021 64.69 -10.44 -2.11
C ALA A 1021 64.20 -10.53 -0.66
N ALA A 1022 63.02 -9.94 -0.38
CA ALA A 1022 62.42 -9.99 0.94
C ALA A 1022 61.69 -11.32 1.22
N LEU A 1023 61.44 -12.13 0.18
CA LEU A 1023 60.87 -13.46 0.34
C LEU A 1023 61.92 -14.44 0.85
N SER A 1024 61.53 -15.28 1.80
CA SER A 1024 62.32 -16.42 2.26
C SER A 1024 62.44 -17.51 1.18
N SER A 1025 63.45 -18.37 1.30
CA SER A 1025 63.62 -19.52 0.40
C SER A 1025 62.41 -20.47 0.40
N ILE A 1026 61.70 -20.58 1.52
CA ILE A 1026 60.47 -21.38 1.64
C ILE A 1026 59.33 -20.73 0.84
N GLN A 1027 59.19 -19.40 0.91
CA GLN A 1027 58.19 -18.68 0.12
C GLN A 1027 58.47 -18.74 -1.38
N ILE A 1028 59.73 -18.56 -1.81
CA ILE A 1028 60.13 -18.72 -3.22
C ILE A 1028 59.86 -20.16 -3.68
N GLY A 1029 60.18 -21.16 -2.85
CA GLY A 1029 59.90 -22.57 -3.14
C GLY A 1029 58.42 -22.96 -3.16
N ALA A 1030 57.52 -22.10 -2.65
CA ALA A 1030 56.08 -22.31 -2.69
C ALA A 1030 55.41 -21.73 -3.95
N LEU A 1031 56.12 -20.96 -4.79
CA LEU A 1031 55.60 -20.47 -6.06
C LEU A 1031 55.26 -21.64 -6.99
N SER A 1032 54.16 -21.60 -7.72
CA SER A 1032 53.93 -22.52 -8.84
C SER A 1032 54.96 -22.29 -9.97
N LEU A 1033 55.12 -23.27 -10.86
CA LEU A 1033 56.03 -23.15 -12.01
C LEU A 1033 55.65 -21.98 -12.93
N SER A 1034 54.37 -21.71 -13.12
CA SER A 1034 53.89 -20.56 -13.90
C SER A 1034 54.20 -19.22 -13.22
N GLN A 1035 54.05 -19.13 -11.90
CA GLN A 1035 54.43 -17.93 -11.14
C GLN A 1035 55.95 -17.71 -11.17
N PHE A 1036 56.75 -18.78 -11.02
CA PHE A 1036 58.20 -18.68 -11.10
C PHE A 1036 58.68 -18.22 -12.48
N LYS A 1037 58.10 -18.73 -13.57
CA LYS A 1037 58.39 -18.25 -14.94
C LYS A 1037 58.00 -16.80 -15.18
N ALA A 1038 57.02 -16.29 -14.44
CA ALA A 1038 56.58 -14.92 -14.55
C ALA A 1038 57.54 -13.91 -13.88
N ILE A 1039 58.45 -14.38 -13.02
CA ILE A 1039 59.50 -13.54 -12.44
C ILE A 1039 60.34 -12.92 -13.56
N SER A 1040 60.44 -11.59 -13.56
CA SER A 1040 61.20 -10.86 -14.57
C SER A 1040 62.69 -11.25 -14.56
N PRO A 1041 63.40 -11.10 -15.69
CA PRO A 1041 64.85 -11.32 -15.76
C PRO A 1041 65.66 -10.58 -14.69
N SER A 1042 65.32 -9.32 -14.38
CA SER A 1042 65.99 -8.58 -13.30
C SER A 1042 65.56 -9.02 -11.91
N GLY A 1043 64.37 -9.62 -11.78
CA GLY A 1043 63.82 -10.12 -10.53
C GLY A 1043 64.56 -11.33 -9.98
N VAL A 1044 65.05 -12.23 -10.85
CA VAL A 1044 65.78 -13.43 -10.39
C VAL A 1044 67.05 -13.09 -9.63
N ALA A 1045 67.66 -11.92 -9.87
CA ALA A 1045 68.81 -11.44 -9.11
C ALA A 1045 68.50 -11.12 -7.64
N GLY A 1046 67.21 -11.01 -7.28
CA GLY A 1046 66.78 -10.66 -5.93
C GLY A 1046 66.93 -11.78 -4.90
N PHE A 1047 66.93 -13.05 -5.29
CA PHE A 1047 66.87 -14.18 -4.35
C PHE A 1047 67.88 -15.27 -4.68
N SER A 1048 68.18 -16.15 -3.72
CA SER A 1048 69.06 -17.30 -3.96
C SER A 1048 68.35 -18.36 -4.81
N ILE A 1049 68.99 -18.81 -5.89
CA ILE A 1049 68.55 -19.99 -6.66
C ILE A 1049 69.17 -21.30 -6.15
N ALA A 1050 70.15 -21.21 -5.25
CA ALA A 1050 70.71 -22.38 -4.58
C ALA A 1050 69.68 -23.02 -3.66
N GLY A 1051 69.56 -24.35 -3.71
CA GLY A 1051 68.57 -25.10 -2.95
C GLY A 1051 67.13 -25.07 -3.49
N LEU A 1052 66.86 -24.41 -4.62
CA LEU A 1052 65.57 -24.57 -5.31
C LEU A 1052 65.40 -26.00 -5.81
N ASN A 1053 64.15 -26.47 -5.83
CA ASN A 1053 63.81 -27.75 -6.43
C ASN A 1053 64.31 -27.79 -7.89
N PRO A 1054 65.02 -28.84 -8.32
CA PRO A 1054 65.54 -28.98 -9.68
C PRO A 1054 64.51 -28.70 -10.79
N THR A 1055 63.22 -28.93 -10.55
CA THR A 1055 62.16 -28.59 -11.51
C THR A 1055 62.09 -27.09 -11.81
N TYR A 1056 62.33 -26.18 -10.85
CA TYR A 1056 62.37 -24.74 -11.15
C TYR A 1056 63.60 -24.35 -11.97
N LEU A 1057 64.74 -24.98 -11.69
CA LEU A 1057 65.99 -24.73 -12.44
C LEU A 1057 65.87 -25.24 -13.89
N PHE A 1058 65.22 -26.39 -14.08
CA PHE A 1058 64.90 -26.92 -15.40
C PHE A 1058 63.95 -25.98 -16.17
N GLU A 1059 63.01 -25.33 -15.49
CA GLU A 1059 61.99 -24.46 -16.10
C GLU A 1059 62.42 -22.99 -16.21
N LEU A 1060 63.68 -22.65 -15.92
CA LEU A 1060 64.23 -21.30 -16.14
C LEU A 1060 64.07 -20.90 -17.61
N THR A 1061 63.70 -19.64 -17.85
CA THR A 1061 63.72 -19.08 -19.21
C THR A 1061 65.11 -18.54 -19.56
N THR A 1062 65.43 -18.43 -20.85
CA THR A 1062 66.67 -17.80 -21.30
C THR A 1062 66.77 -16.34 -20.85
N GLY A 1063 65.65 -15.62 -20.78
CA GLY A 1063 65.61 -14.27 -20.22
C GLY A 1063 66.02 -14.25 -18.74
N GLN A 1064 65.44 -15.13 -17.92
CA GLN A 1064 65.81 -15.25 -16.50
C GLN A 1064 67.27 -15.66 -16.32
N ALA A 1065 67.77 -16.62 -17.12
CA ALA A 1065 69.18 -17.02 -17.09
C ALA A 1065 70.15 -15.86 -17.36
N ALA A 1066 69.81 -14.97 -18.31
CA ALA A 1066 70.61 -13.79 -18.61
C ALA A 1066 70.67 -12.79 -17.44
N GLY A 1067 69.67 -12.80 -16.56
CA GLY A 1067 69.61 -11.96 -15.37
C GLY A 1067 70.30 -12.54 -14.12
N LEU A 1068 70.79 -13.79 -14.19
CA LEU A 1068 71.48 -14.43 -13.06
C LEU A 1068 72.85 -13.77 -12.79
N GLN A 1069 73.09 -13.46 -11.53
CA GLN A 1069 74.38 -12.96 -11.06
C GLN A 1069 75.41 -14.08 -10.93
N THR A 1070 76.69 -13.73 -11.05
CA THR A 1070 77.81 -14.69 -10.90
C THR A 1070 77.76 -15.45 -9.57
N SER A 1071 77.41 -14.78 -8.48
CA SER A 1071 77.28 -15.39 -7.15
C SER A 1071 76.19 -16.46 -7.10
N GLN A 1072 75.06 -16.22 -7.76
CA GLN A 1072 73.93 -17.14 -7.81
C GLN A 1072 74.29 -18.40 -8.59
N VAL A 1073 74.89 -18.24 -9.77
CA VAL A 1073 75.33 -19.38 -10.61
C VAL A 1073 76.44 -20.17 -9.92
N ALA A 1074 77.41 -19.48 -9.30
CA ALA A 1074 78.48 -20.12 -8.54
C ALA A 1074 77.97 -20.91 -7.32
N SER A 1075 76.83 -20.50 -6.73
CA SER A 1075 76.23 -21.18 -5.57
C SER A 1075 75.46 -22.47 -5.89
N LEU A 1076 75.24 -22.79 -7.18
CA LEU A 1076 74.58 -24.04 -7.59
C LEU A 1076 75.50 -25.23 -7.37
N ASN A 1077 74.98 -26.37 -6.92
CA ASN A 1077 75.81 -27.59 -6.86
C ASN A 1077 75.91 -28.26 -8.26
N PRO A 1078 76.84 -29.22 -8.47
CA PRO A 1078 77.00 -29.88 -9.76
C PRO A 1078 75.72 -30.55 -10.30
N ASP A 1079 74.88 -31.13 -9.43
CA ASP A 1079 73.62 -31.76 -9.83
C ASP A 1079 72.60 -30.74 -10.33
N GLN A 1080 72.53 -29.58 -9.68
CA GLN A 1080 71.68 -28.47 -10.10
C GLN A 1080 72.12 -27.90 -11.45
N ILE A 1081 73.43 -27.77 -11.69
CA ILE A 1081 73.99 -27.37 -12.99
C ILE A 1081 73.66 -28.40 -14.08
N ALA A 1082 73.76 -29.70 -13.78
CA ALA A 1082 73.44 -30.76 -14.72
C ALA A 1082 71.95 -30.79 -15.12
N ASN A 1083 71.06 -30.30 -14.25
CA ASN A 1083 69.61 -30.22 -14.51
C ASN A 1083 69.18 -28.96 -15.27
N LEU A 1084 70.09 -28.03 -15.60
CA LEU A 1084 69.76 -26.87 -16.42
C LEU A 1084 69.50 -27.28 -17.88
N GLN A 1085 68.50 -26.66 -18.51
CA GLN A 1085 68.25 -26.83 -19.94
C GLN A 1085 69.43 -26.37 -20.78
N ILE A 1086 69.59 -26.99 -21.95
CA ILE A 1086 70.70 -26.72 -22.87
C ILE A 1086 70.74 -25.26 -23.35
N GLU A 1087 69.57 -24.63 -23.55
CA GLU A 1087 69.43 -23.24 -23.97
C GLU A 1087 69.93 -22.24 -22.92
N ILE A 1088 69.92 -22.61 -21.64
CA ILE A 1088 70.30 -21.72 -20.52
C ILE A 1088 71.78 -21.35 -20.60
N PHE A 1089 72.64 -22.30 -20.97
CA PHE A 1089 74.09 -22.08 -21.05
C PHE A 1089 74.49 -21.06 -22.13
N GLY A 1090 73.66 -20.87 -23.16
CA GLY A 1090 73.87 -19.81 -24.15
C GLY A 1090 73.36 -18.44 -23.71
N ALA A 1091 72.47 -18.39 -22.72
CA ALA A 1091 71.90 -17.16 -22.19
C ALA A 1091 72.65 -16.62 -20.96
N LEU A 1092 73.39 -17.47 -20.24
CA LEU A 1092 74.23 -17.06 -19.12
C LEU A 1092 75.28 -16.03 -19.56
N SER A 1093 75.51 -15.02 -18.73
CA SER A 1093 76.58 -14.06 -18.97
C SER A 1093 77.95 -14.74 -18.91
N SER A 1094 78.93 -14.26 -19.68
CA SER A 1094 80.30 -14.79 -19.62
C SER A 1094 80.88 -14.72 -18.20
N GLN A 1095 80.52 -13.70 -17.42
CA GLN A 1095 80.94 -13.60 -16.00
C GLN A 1095 80.33 -14.68 -15.12
N ALA A 1096 79.09 -15.10 -15.38
CA ALA A 1096 78.47 -16.21 -14.67
C ALA A 1096 79.14 -17.55 -15.01
N ILE A 1097 79.47 -17.76 -16.30
CA ILE A 1097 80.21 -18.95 -16.75
C ILE A 1097 81.61 -19.01 -16.13
N ILE A 1098 82.33 -17.88 -16.09
CA ILE A 1098 83.66 -17.78 -15.47
C ILE A 1098 83.59 -18.09 -13.96
N GLY A 1099 82.49 -17.75 -13.30
CA GLY A 1099 82.26 -18.05 -11.88
C GLY A 1099 82.05 -19.52 -11.54
N LEU A 1100 81.88 -20.41 -12.53
CA LEU A 1100 81.69 -21.84 -12.29
C LEU A 1100 83.00 -22.52 -11.86
N GLY A 1101 82.97 -23.23 -10.74
CA GLY A 1101 84.06 -24.10 -10.32
C GLY A 1101 84.23 -25.33 -11.21
N SER A 1102 85.39 -25.99 -11.10
CA SER A 1102 85.74 -27.17 -11.91
C SER A 1102 84.71 -28.31 -11.82
N ALA A 1103 84.15 -28.57 -10.64
CA ALA A 1103 83.12 -29.60 -10.46
C ALA A 1103 81.81 -29.28 -11.21
N GLN A 1104 81.39 -28.01 -11.19
CA GLN A 1104 80.21 -27.55 -11.91
C GLN A 1104 80.44 -27.58 -13.43
N LEU A 1105 81.61 -27.15 -13.92
CA LEU A 1105 81.93 -27.24 -15.35
C LEU A 1105 81.96 -28.69 -15.84
N SER A 1106 82.49 -29.62 -15.04
CA SER A 1106 82.50 -31.04 -15.37
C SER A 1106 81.11 -31.68 -15.40
N SER A 1107 80.11 -31.10 -14.72
CA SER A 1107 78.73 -31.59 -14.71
C SER A 1107 77.85 -31.01 -15.81
N ILE A 1108 78.32 -30.03 -16.58
CA ILE A 1108 77.63 -29.54 -17.77
C ILE A 1108 77.54 -30.67 -18.81
N SER A 1109 76.39 -30.89 -19.43
CA SER A 1109 76.29 -31.92 -20.46
C SER A 1109 77.19 -31.61 -21.68
N GLU A 1110 77.60 -32.65 -22.40
CA GLU A 1110 78.36 -32.49 -23.65
C GLU A 1110 77.58 -31.67 -24.71
N PHE A 1111 76.25 -31.63 -24.64
CA PHE A 1111 75.45 -30.82 -25.56
C PHE A 1111 75.35 -29.36 -25.09
N SER A 1112 75.31 -29.13 -23.77
CA SER A 1112 75.26 -27.81 -23.15
C SER A 1112 76.55 -27.02 -23.30
N ILE A 1113 77.72 -27.66 -23.24
CA ILE A 1113 79.00 -26.97 -23.43
C ILE A 1113 79.09 -26.31 -24.82
N ALA A 1114 78.46 -26.90 -25.85
CA ALA A 1114 78.43 -26.37 -27.21
C ALA A 1114 77.56 -25.10 -27.36
N ARG A 1115 76.70 -24.81 -26.36
CA ARG A 1115 75.88 -23.59 -26.32
C ARG A 1115 76.52 -22.45 -25.54
N VAL A 1116 77.53 -22.71 -24.71
CA VAL A 1116 78.25 -21.66 -23.99
C VAL A 1116 78.83 -20.64 -24.96
N ALA A 1117 78.61 -19.34 -24.74
CA ALA A 1117 79.10 -18.29 -25.63
C ALA A 1117 80.63 -18.41 -25.82
N SER A 1118 81.10 -18.39 -27.07
CA SER A 1118 82.51 -18.62 -27.39
C SER A 1118 83.46 -17.65 -26.68
N GLN A 1119 83.04 -16.39 -26.48
CA GLN A 1119 83.86 -15.42 -25.76
C GLN A 1119 84.14 -15.79 -24.30
N SER A 1120 83.34 -16.68 -23.69
CA SER A 1120 83.55 -17.09 -22.31
C SER A 1120 84.79 -17.97 -22.14
N PHE A 1121 85.19 -18.70 -23.19
CA PHE A 1121 86.31 -19.65 -23.14
C PHE A 1121 87.68 -18.98 -23.02
N SER A 1122 87.83 -17.73 -23.49
CA SER A 1122 89.10 -16.99 -23.37
C SER A 1122 89.42 -16.54 -21.95
N ALA A 1123 88.40 -16.46 -21.10
CA ALA A 1123 88.47 -15.99 -19.73
C ALA A 1123 88.39 -17.12 -18.69
N LEU A 1124 88.22 -18.38 -19.13
CA LEU A 1124 88.33 -19.54 -18.24
C LEU A 1124 89.79 -19.69 -17.75
N SER A 1125 89.97 -20.16 -16.53
CA SER A 1125 91.29 -20.56 -16.04
C SER A 1125 91.75 -21.89 -16.66
N SER A 1126 93.06 -22.14 -16.66
CA SER A 1126 93.61 -23.42 -17.12
C SER A 1126 93.08 -24.62 -16.32
N LEU A 1127 92.79 -24.44 -15.02
CA LEU A 1127 92.18 -25.45 -14.16
C LEU A 1127 90.71 -25.76 -14.52
N GLN A 1128 89.95 -24.72 -14.89
CA GLN A 1128 88.57 -24.89 -15.36
C GLN A 1128 88.55 -25.64 -16.71
N VAL A 1129 89.44 -25.28 -17.64
CA VAL A 1129 89.54 -25.97 -18.93
C VAL A 1129 90.02 -27.41 -18.79
N ALA A 1130 90.97 -27.67 -17.89
CA ALA A 1130 91.43 -29.03 -17.58
C ALA A 1130 90.35 -29.92 -16.94
N SER A 1131 89.32 -29.32 -16.31
CA SER A 1131 88.20 -30.06 -15.72
C SER A 1131 87.12 -30.48 -16.73
N LEU A 1132 87.19 -30.00 -17.98
CA LEU A 1132 86.29 -30.42 -19.04
C LEU A 1132 86.53 -31.90 -19.38
N THR A 1133 85.44 -32.65 -19.47
CA THR A 1133 85.46 -34.04 -19.87
C THR A 1133 85.80 -34.18 -21.36
N PRO A 1134 86.35 -35.34 -21.79
CA PRO A 1134 86.65 -35.59 -23.19
C PRO A 1134 85.46 -35.35 -24.13
N ASN A 1135 84.27 -35.80 -23.73
CA ASN A 1135 83.06 -35.64 -24.54
C ASN A 1135 82.64 -34.16 -24.68
N GLN A 1136 82.81 -33.36 -23.63
CA GLN A 1136 82.55 -31.92 -23.69
C GLN A 1136 83.51 -31.24 -24.66
N VAL A 1137 84.81 -31.53 -24.58
CA VAL A 1137 85.83 -30.95 -25.49
C VAL A 1137 85.54 -31.34 -26.94
N GLN A 1138 85.09 -32.57 -27.19
CA GLN A 1138 84.71 -33.02 -28.54
C GLN A 1138 83.50 -32.25 -29.11
N ARG A 1139 82.54 -31.89 -28.26
CA ARG A 1139 81.32 -31.18 -28.67
C ARG A 1139 81.49 -29.67 -28.80
N MET A 1140 82.58 -29.08 -28.33
CA MET A 1140 82.89 -27.67 -28.55
C MET A 1140 82.80 -27.33 -30.04
N SER A 1141 82.33 -26.14 -30.37
CA SER A 1141 82.35 -25.60 -31.73
C SER A 1141 83.73 -25.07 -32.10
N SER A 1142 84.03 -24.98 -33.40
CA SER A 1142 85.29 -24.40 -33.86
C SER A 1142 85.50 -22.97 -33.33
N ALA A 1143 84.42 -22.19 -33.22
CA ALA A 1143 84.48 -20.84 -32.64
C ALA A 1143 84.81 -20.83 -31.14
N GLN A 1144 84.41 -21.85 -30.38
CA GLN A 1144 84.78 -21.95 -28.95
C GLN A 1144 86.24 -22.38 -28.78
N VAL A 1145 86.73 -23.30 -29.62
CA VAL A 1145 88.13 -23.74 -29.59
C VAL A 1145 89.08 -22.58 -29.93
N LEU A 1146 88.75 -21.75 -30.93
CA LEU A 1146 89.52 -20.56 -31.30
C LEU A 1146 89.58 -19.48 -30.22
N MET A 1147 88.67 -19.50 -29.25
CA MET A 1147 88.67 -18.53 -28.15
C MET A 1147 89.53 -19.00 -26.97
N LEU A 1148 90.06 -20.23 -26.97
CA LEU A 1148 90.94 -20.70 -25.91
C LEU A 1148 92.29 -19.98 -25.99
N ASN A 1149 92.71 -19.33 -24.91
CA ASN A 1149 94.03 -18.70 -24.88
C ASN A 1149 95.15 -19.75 -24.71
N THR A 1150 96.40 -19.34 -24.86
CA THR A 1150 97.58 -20.23 -24.73
C THR A 1150 97.59 -21.03 -23.42
N GLY A 1151 97.20 -20.42 -22.29
CA GLY A 1151 97.12 -21.10 -21.01
C GLY A 1151 95.97 -22.12 -20.92
N ASN A 1152 94.87 -21.88 -21.62
CA ASN A 1152 93.77 -22.84 -21.73
C ASN A 1152 94.15 -24.05 -22.58
N ILE A 1153 94.82 -23.82 -23.72
CA ILE A 1153 95.30 -24.89 -24.59
C ILE A 1153 96.24 -25.81 -23.81
N GLN A 1154 97.12 -25.28 -22.95
CA GLN A 1154 98.00 -26.07 -22.09
C GLN A 1154 97.27 -26.92 -21.05
N GLY A 1155 96.03 -26.58 -20.69
CA GLY A 1155 95.17 -27.37 -19.81
C GLY A 1155 94.45 -28.53 -20.53
N LEU A 1156 94.49 -28.60 -21.85
CA LEU A 1156 93.81 -29.64 -22.63
C LEU A 1156 94.58 -30.97 -22.62
N ASN A 1157 93.83 -32.07 -22.52
CA ASN A 1157 94.33 -33.41 -22.79
C ASN A 1157 94.13 -33.75 -24.27
N LEU A 1158 95.21 -33.70 -25.07
CA LEU A 1158 95.12 -33.84 -26.53
C LEU A 1158 94.80 -35.27 -26.99
N SER A 1159 95.05 -36.28 -26.16
CA SER A 1159 94.85 -37.69 -26.51
C SER A 1159 93.39 -38.10 -26.74
N ARG A 1160 92.45 -37.22 -26.39
CA ARG A 1160 91.01 -37.48 -26.51
C ARG A 1160 90.25 -36.43 -27.33
N ILE A 1161 90.98 -35.55 -28.04
CA ILE A 1161 90.43 -34.52 -28.91
C ILE A 1161 90.32 -35.05 -30.34
N LEU A 1162 89.16 -34.84 -30.98
CA LEU A 1162 88.96 -35.16 -32.39
C LEU A 1162 89.90 -34.31 -33.27
N VAL A 1163 90.45 -34.93 -34.31
CA VAL A 1163 91.29 -34.28 -35.31
C VAL A 1163 90.69 -32.96 -35.80
N SER A 1164 89.38 -32.96 -36.10
CA SER A 1164 88.63 -31.79 -36.58
C SER A 1164 88.53 -30.62 -35.60
N ARG A 1165 88.92 -30.79 -34.33
CA ARG A 1165 89.04 -29.71 -33.33
C ARG A 1165 90.47 -29.23 -33.17
N LEU A 1166 91.43 -30.12 -33.28
CA LEU A 1166 92.84 -29.77 -33.24
C LEU A 1166 93.26 -28.97 -34.48
N THR A 1167 92.71 -29.27 -35.66
CA THR A 1167 93.01 -28.56 -36.92
C THR A 1167 92.48 -27.14 -36.98
N VAL A 1168 91.60 -26.77 -36.06
CA VAL A 1168 91.06 -25.41 -35.95
C VAL A 1168 92.09 -24.45 -35.34
N LEU A 1169 93.06 -24.96 -34.58
CA LEU A 1169 94.07 -24.14 -33.93
C LEU A 1169 94.97 -23.41 -34.95
N GLU A 1170 95.33 -22.16 -34.70
CA GLU A 1170 96.28 -21.46 -35.54
C GLU A 1170 97.72 -21.92 -35.27
N THR A 1171 98.64 -21.62 -36.19
CA THR A 1171 100.07 -21.96 -36.04
C THR A 1171 100.67 -21.41 -34.75
N ALA A 1172 100.23 -20.24 -34.31
CA ALA A 1172 100.64 -19.64 -33.04
C ALA A 1172 100.25 -20.48 -31.81
N GLU A 1173 99.11 -21.17 -31.85
CA GLU A 1173 98.63 -22.00 -30.73
C GLU A 1173 99.33 -23.37 -30.74
N ILE A 1174 99.54 -23.95 -31.93
CA ILE A 1174 100.31 -25.19 -32.10
C ILE A 1174 101.76 -25.02 -31.63
N ALA A 1175 102.35 -23.84 -31.88
CA ALA A 1175 103.70 -23.52 -31.42
C ALA A 1175 103.85 -23.53 -29.88
N GLN A 1176 102.75 -23.37 -29.15
CA GLN A 1176 102.73 -23.28 -27.69
C GLN A 1176 102.38 -24.59 -26.99
N LEU A 1177 102.20 -25.69 -27.74
CA LEU A 1177 102.01 -27.01 -27.16
C LEU A 1177 103.24 -27.44 -26.35
N THR A 1178 102.99 -27.99 -25.16
CA THR A 1178 104.06 -28.53 -24.32
C THR A 1178 104.55 -29.88 -24.86
N SER A 1179 105.78 -30.30 -24.51
CA SER A 1179 106.26 -31.64 -24.87
C SER A 1179 105.30 -32.75 -24.39
N ALA A 1180 104.70 -32.60 -23.21
CA ALA A 1180 103.75 -33.56 -22.68
C ALA A 1180 102.46 -33.64 -23.52
N GLN A 1181 102.03 -32.53 -24.12
CA GLN A 1181 100.87 -32.49 -25.01
C GLN A 1181 101.19 -33.02 -26.41
N ILE A 1182 102.41 -32.79 -26.91
CA ILE A 1182 102.84 -33.37 -28.19
C ILE A 1182 102.90 -34.90 -28.10
N VAL A 1183 103.37 -35.45 -26.97
CA VAL A 1183 103.31 -36.89 -26.67
C VAL A 1183 101.88 -37.41 -26.60
N GLN A 1184 100.90 -36.57 -26.28
CA GLN A 1184 99.49 -36.96 -26.26
C GLN A 1184 98.82 -36.95 -27.64
N LEU A 1185 99.51 -36.48 -28.69
CA LEU A 1185 98.95 -36.54 -30.04
C LEU A 1185 98.86 -38.00 -30.47
N THR A 1186 97.77 -38.34 -31.16
CA THR A 1186 97.64 -39.64 -31.81
C THR A 1186 98.10 -39.55 -33.27
N PRO A 1187 98.38 -40.68 -33.93
CA PRO A 1187 98.67 -40.70 -35.36
C PRO A 1187 97.61 -39.97 -36.21
N SER A 1188 96.34 -40.12 -35.83
CA SER A 1188 95.22 -39.41 -36.47
C SER A 1188 95.24 -37.90 -36.21
N ASN A 1189 95.61 -37.45 -35.00
CA ASN A 1189 95.76 -36.03 -34.70
C ASN A 1189 96.87 -35.40 -35.54
N ILE A 1190 98.05 -36.03 -35.57
CA ILE A 1190 99.21 -35.54 -36.30
C ILE A 1190 98.95 -35.49 -37.80
N THR A 1191 98.38 -36.54 -38.41
CA THR A 1191 98.02 -36.55 -39.85
C THR A 1191 97.01 -35.49 -40.25
N GLY A 1192 96.11 -35.10 -39.35
CA GLY A 1192 95.11 -34.08 -39.66
C GLY A 1192 95.65 -32.66 -39.63
N LEU A 1193 96.74 -32.38 -38.91
CA LEU A 1193 97.35 -31.06 -38.88
C LEU A 1193 97.75 -30.63 -40.31
N THR A 1194 97.60 -29.36 -40.62
CA THR A 1194 98.14 -28.83 -41.87
C THR A 1194 99.66 -28.83 -41.85
N SER A 1195 100.31 -28.87 -43.01
CA SER A 1195 101.76 -28.77 -43.08
C SER A 1195 102.31 -27.46 -42.49
N GLN A 1196 101.49 -26.39 -42.39
CA GLN A 1196 101.86 -25.15 -41.70
C GLN A 1196 101.78 -25.28 -40.17
N GLN A 1197 100.74 -25.96 -39.64
CA GLN A 1197 100.60 -26.24 -38.21
C GLN A 1197 101.73 -27.16 -37.72
N VAL A 1198 102.04 -28.22 -38.47
CA VAL A 1198 103.17 -29.11 -38.19
C VAL A 1198 104.49 -28.34 -38.17
N ALA A 1199 104.71 -27.46 -39.14
CA ALA A 1199 105.90 -26.60 -39.18
C ALA A 1199 105.92 -25.55 -38.06
N ALA A 1200 104.80 -25.30 -37.38
CA ALA A 1200 104.75 -24.39 -36.24
C ALA A 1200 105.20 -25.03 -34.92
N ILE A 1201 105.32 -26.36 -34.84
CA ILE A 1201 105.85 -27.06 -33.65
C ILE A 1201 107.28 -26.59 -33.39
N SER A 1202 107.55 -25.96 -32.25
CA SER A 1202 108.88 -25.39 -32.01
C SER A 1202 110.01 -26.43 -32.14
N PRO A 1203 111.20 -26.07 -32.67
CA PRO A 1203 112.29 -27.02 -32.92
C PRO A 1203 112.66 -27.88 -31.71
N ASP A 1204 112.64 -27.30 -30.50
CA ASP A 1204 112.96 -28.02 -29.25
C ASP A 1204 111.91 -29.08 -28.87
N ARG A 1205 110.71 -28.99 -29.44
CA ARG A 1205 109.57 -29.86 -29.13
C ARG A 1205 109.33 -30.94 -30.18
N VAL A 1206 109.97 -30.88 -31.35
CA VAL A 1206 109.89 -31.91 -32.40
C VAL A 1206 110.45 -33.26 -31.89
N SER A 1207 111.42 -33.22 -30.97
CA SER A 1207 111.95 -34.41 -30.29
C SER A 1207 110.91 -35.15 -29.43
N ALA A 1208 109.79 -34.51 -29.08
CA ALA A 1208 108.71 -35.11 -28.29
C ALA A 1208 107.65 -35.82 -29.16
N ILE A 1209 107.72 -35.73 -30.49
CA ILE A 1209 106.80 -36.45 -31.40
C ILE A 1209 107.13 -37.95 -31.34
N GLU A 1210 106.16 -38.82 -31.08
CA GLU A 1210 106.47 -40.25 -31.02
C GLU A 1210 106.87 -40.79 -32.41
N THR A 1211 107.69 -41.83 -32.46
CA THR A 1211 108.10 -42.46 -33.74
C THR A 1211 106.89 -42.98 -34.53
N THR A 1212 105.85 -43.42 -33.83
CA THR A 1212 104.58 -43.86 -34.42
C THR A 1212 103.83 -42.69 -35.08
N ASP A 1213 103.86 -41.51 -34.47
CA ASP A 1213 103.24 -40.31 -35.01
C ASP A 1213 104.02 -39.78 -36.22
N LEU A 1214 105.35 -39.72 -36.12
CA LEU A 1214 106.25 -39.34 -37.21
C LEU A 1214 106.10 -40.25 -38.44
N PHE A 1215 105.97 -41.56 -38.22
CA PHE A 1215 105.69 -42.51 -39.30
C PHE A 1215 104.32 -42.26 -39.95
N ALA A 1216 103.32 -41.88 -39.16
CA ALA A 1216 101.97 -41.61 -39.65
C ALA A 1216 101.87 -40.30 -40.45
N MET A 1217 102.75 -39.33 -40.21
CA MET A 1217 102.74 -38.03 -40.91
C MET A 1217 102.71 -38.18 -42.43
N LEU A 1218 101.93 -37.30 -43.07
CA LEU A 1218 101.90 -37.20 -44.53
C LEU A 1218 103.28 -36.73 -45.04
N PRO A 1219 103.75 -37.24 -46.19
CA PRO A 1219 105.01 -36.80 -46.78
C PRO A 1219 105.12 -35.27 -46.94
N GLU A 1220 104.01 -34.61 -47.25
CA GLU A 1220 103.91 -33.15 -47.37
C GLU A 1220 104.04 -32.41 -46.02
N GLN A 1221 103.73 -33.05 -44.89
CA GLN A 1221 103.93 -32.47 -43.56
C GLN A 1221 105.41 -32.52 -43.16
N ILE A 1222 106.08 -33.66 -43.38
CA ILE A 1222 107.52 -33.85 -43.13
C ILE A 1222 108.36 -32.96 -44.05
N GLY A 1223 107.98 -32.85 -45.33
CA GLY A 1223 108.66 -31.97 -46.29
C GLY A 1223 108.59 -30.49 -45.93
N ASN A 1224 107.65 -30.09 -45.06
CA ASN A 1224 107.51 -28.70 -44.59
C ASN A 1224 108.26 -28.40 -43.29
N PHE A 1225 108.93 -29.38 -42.67
CA PHE A 1225 109.80 -29.09 -41.53
C PHE A 1225 110.94 -28.14 -41.91
N ALA A 1226 111.15 -27.09 -41.14
CA ALA A 1226 112.35 -26.28 -41.28
C ALA A 1226 113.61 -27.11 -40.98
N THR A 1227 114.74 -26.71 -41.54
CA THR A 1227 116.02 -27.42 -41.37
C THR A 1227 116.40 -27.57 -39.89
N ASN A 1228 116.08 -26.58 -39.06
CA ASN A 1228 116.29 -26.61 -37.60
C ASN A 1228 115.32 -27.52 -36.84
N GLN A 1229 114.14 -27.84 -37.39
CA GLN A 1229 113.21 -28.82 -36.83
C GLN A 1229 113.65 -30.24 -37.16
N LEU A 1230 113.99 -30.49 -38.43
CA LEU A 1230 114.42 -31.83 -38.88
C LEU A 1230 115.72 -32.27 -38.20
N GLY A 1231 116.67 -31.35 -38.03
CA GLY A 1231 117.93 -31.62 -37.32
C GLY A 1231 117.76 -31.92 -35.82
N ARG A 1232 116.59 -31.62 -35.23
CA ARG A 1232 116.27 -31.88 -33.81
C ARG A 1232 115.56 -33.20 -33.57
N LEU A 1233 115.23 -33.96 -34.62
CA LEU A 1233 114.76 -35.33 -34.48
C LEU A 1233 115.84 -36.21 -33.83
N THR A 1234 115.46 -37.20 -33.04
CA THR A 1234 116.38 -38.24 -32.57
C THR A 1234 116.70 -39.21 -33.72
N THR A 1235 117.78 -39.98 -33.60
CA THR A 1235 118.12 -41.01 -34.59
C THR A 1235 116.95 -42.00 -34.81
N GLY A 1236 116.28 -42.43 -33.73
CA GLY A 1236 115.11 -43.32 -33.83
C GLY A 1236 113.89 -42.68 -34.51
N GLN A 1237 113.72 -41.36 -34.38
CA GLN A 1237 112.68 -40.62 -35.09
C GLN A 1237 112.98 -40.48 -36.60
N VAL A 1238 114.24 -40.22 -36.98
CA VAL A 1238 114.64 -40.16 -38.40
C VAL A 1238 114.47 -41.52 -39.08
N GLN A 1239 114.83 -42.61 -38.39
CA GLN A 1239 114.61 -43.99 -38.85
C GLN A 1239 113.12 -44.33 -39.07
N SER A 1240 112.23 -43.71 -38.29
CA SER A 1240 110.78 -43.93 -38.40
C SER A 1240 110.13 -43.20 -39.57
N LEU A 1241 110.86 -42.39 -40.33
CA LEU A 1241 110.31 -41.71 -41.51
C LEU A 1241 109.99 -42.72 -42.62
N SER A 1242 108.82 -42.58 -43.25
CA SER A 1242 108.47 -43.39 -44.41
C SER A 1242 109.34 -43.03 -45.62
N SER A 1243 109.56 -43.98 -46.53
CA SER A 1243 110.32 -43.73 -47.77
C SER A 1243 109.73 -42.60 -48.62
N ALA A 1244 108.41 -42.43 -48.60
CA ALA A 1244 107.72 -41.33 -49.24
C ALA A 1244 108.01 -39.96 -48.58
N ALA A 1245 108.08 -39.92 -47.24
CA ALA A 1245 108.44 -38.71 -46.50
C ALA A 1245 109.91 -38.31 -46.72
N VAL A 1246 110.83 -39.28 -46.72
CA VAL A 1246 112.25 -39.05 -47.04
C VAL A 1246 112.41 -38.46 -48.44
N ALA A 1247 111.63 -38.93 -49.42
CA ALA A 1247 111.65 -38.42 -50.79
C ALA A 1247 111.14 -36.97 -50.95
N ARG A 1248 110.43 -36.43 -49.95
CA ARG A 1248 109.97 -35.03 -49.94
C ARG A 1248 110.96 -34.07 -49.29
N LEU A 1249 112.04 -34.57 -48.70
CA LEU A 1249 113.08 -33.73 -48.09
C LEU A 1249 113.89 -33.00 -49.18
N SER A 1250 114.08 -31.71 -48.99
CA SER A 1250 115.01 -30.89 -49.78
C SER A 1250 116.46 -31.19 -49.42
N VAL A 1251 117.37 -30.84 -50.31
CA VAL A 1251 118.82 -30.95 -50.07
C VAL A 1251 119.25 -30.23 -48.79
N ALA A 1252 118.65 -29.07 -48.51
CA ALA A 1252 118.96 -28.28 -47.30
C ALA A 1252 118.47 -28.95 -46.01
N GLN A 1253 117.34 -29.66 -46.07
CA GLN A 1253 116.80 -30.44 -44.96
C GLN A 1253 117.66 -31.68 -44.70
N VAL A 1254 118.03 -32.45 -45.73
CA VAL A 1254 118.91 -33.61 -45.55
C VAL A 1254 120.27 -33.19 -44.98
N ALA A 1255 120.80 -32.03 -45.41
CA ALA A 1255 122.06 -31.49 -44.91
C ALA A 1255 122.01 -31.01 -43.44
N SER A 1256 120.82 -30.82 -42.85
CA SER A 1256 120.69 -30.43 -41.44
C SER A 1256 120.62 -31.61 -40.48
N LEU A 1257 120.59 -32.84 -41.00
CA LEU A 1257 120.74 -34.07 -40.21
C LEU A 1257 122.21 -34.28 -39.84
N SER A 1258 122.45 -34.78 -38.62
CA SER A 1258 123.76 -35.24 -38.17
C SER A 1258 124.16 -36.55 -38.86
N GLU A 1259 125.46 -36.83 -38.86
CA GLU A 1259 126.02 -38.07 -39.42
C GLU A 1259 125.37 -39.33 -38.80
N ASP A 1260 125.08 -39.29 -37.50
CA ASP A 1260 124.43 -40.40 -36.78
C ASP A 1260 122.95 -40.56 -37.18
N GLN A 1261 122.23 -39.48 -37.49
CA GLN A 1261 120.87 -39.53 -38.01
C GLN A 1261 120.81 -40.03 -39.47
N ILE A 1262 121.85 -39.79 -40.28
CA ILE A 1262 121.92 -40.23 -41.68
C ILE A 1262 122.34 -41.71 -41.77
N ARG A 1263 123.22 -42.16 -40.86
CA ARG A 1263 123.69 -43.56 -40.81
C ARG A 1263 122.66 -44.52 -40.23
N GLY A 1264 121.89 -44.05 -39.25
CA GLY A 1264 120.82 -44.80 -38.62
C GLY A 1264 119.65 -44.95 -39.58
#